data_AF-A0A3C1EKA6-F1
#
_entry.id   AF-A0A3C1EKA6-F1
#
_cell.length_a   1.000
_cell.length_b   1.000
_cell.length_c   1.000
_cell.angle_alpha   90.00
_cell.angle_beta   90.00
_cell.angle_gamma   90.00
#
_symmetry.space_group_name_H-M   'P 1'
#
loop_
_entity.id
_entity.type
_entity.pdbx_description
1 polymer ?
#
loop_
_entity_poly.entity_id
_entity_poly.type
_entity_poly.pdbx_seq_one_letter_code
_entity_poly.pdbx_strand_id
1 'polypeptide(L)'
;MKNQKWTLLLLGEMAAIGWAVPARAAYEDVGVSARVVGMGNAFTAVADDVYSVYYNPAGLATLDRPELALSYAKLLTGLSDGSNIQNSFMAFERPIQEGRKGTAGVAWNYFSLQGLYQETSLFGSYGRALWETRVPDRLFGGVNVKYLNRSVGSVSAANQPLSNTGAVVPGASDPVLRNASKTNLDMDLGLLYRVKPRWTAGLMLQHFFEPDVAFSDNDTDRLGRNVKVGGAYRTPFSTLAADLGLTKAPDGSLDKAIAFAAEKWIPSLLHGTFGMRGSLAVGTRDYRQLGVGVSYKIFRMQFDYGFGLPIGGLSGMSGSHRLGLTYRFGRTRAPQPTMSEAILENIQDLADVGTPEFRYQMEELTLFKRTAVEEFLRQAKVDVGQGRFADALGKLNEVAALKPGDAKIVDSQARLKIVSEVYPEIKDFYTDPAQAAVYDGSLKFISGKDRAALVNLAYAKTLMPGDARPEALMRAIEAKTGVIREAAVLAVAVSSAAMPSPAVAVSSDAAVVSISSMAAASPAVAVSSAPELVAPEPEAASSLETAAAARAKQMSEGYMALMEVAFRQLEYDKVIQLAKQVIELDESNVLAYKRMGAAYHALKRYPEALSSLESAFKLEKDVEARKTLRSYINALAAFIRRASREAVAVKPARPARTAALSPRDIERLYDSGVEYYSRGQLSDAAAAFRQILEADPNNLSARRALRRVEAEQIQSGDKR
;
A
#
# COMPACT_ATOMS: atom_id res chain seq x y z
N MET A 1 41.34 -76.68 26.68
CA MET A 1 40.80 -75.83 25.60
C MET A 1 40.35 -74.46 26.14
N LYS A 2 41.28 -73.52 26.33
CA LYS A 2 41.01 -72.09 26.62
C LYS A 2 42.23 -71.31 26.10
N ASN A 3 42.07 -70.55 25.01
CA ASN A 3 42.91 -69.45 24.49
C ASN A 3 42.85 -69.35 22.94
N GLN A 4 41.66 -69.06 22.40
CA GLN A 4 41.47 -68.58 21.02
C GLN A 4 40.32 -67.56 20.96
N LYS A 5 40.54 -66.38 21.55
CA LYS A 5 39.62 -65.22 21.40
C LYS A 5 40.32 -63.87 21.18
N TRP A 6 41.66 -63.84 21.11
CA TRP A 6 42.44 -62.60 20.97
C TRP A 6 43.13 -62.42 19.61
N THR A 7 43.13 -63.42 18.73
CA THR A 7 43.76 -63.36 17.40
C THR A 7 42.84 -62.83 16.28
N LEU A 8 41.57 -62.56 16.55
CA LEU A 8 40.61 -62.03 15.57
C LEU A 8 40.38 -60.50 15.65
N LEU A 9 40.90 -59.84 16.68
CA LEU A 9 40.77 -58.38 16.85
C LEU A 9 41.90 -57.59 16.15
N LEU A 10 43.05 -58.21 15.87
CA LEU A 10 44.20 -57.57 15.21
C LEU A 10 44.22 -57.71 13.67
N LEU A 11 43.24 -58.42 13.09
CA LEU A 11 43.05 -58.53 11.63
C LEU A 11 41.88 -57.66 11.12
N GLY A 12 41.07 -57.08 12.01
CA GLY A 12 40.00 -56.14 11.65
C GLY A 12 40.48 -54.71 11.38
N GLU A 13 41.62 -54.30 11.95
CA GLU A 13 42.15 -52.94 11.83
C GLU A 13 43.15 -52.76 10.67
N MET A 14 43.63 -53.87 10.06
CA MET A 14 44.57 -53.87 8.93
C MET A 14 43.88 -54.05 7.56
N ALA A 15 42.60 -53.71 7.45
CA ALA A 15 41.85 -53.69 6.18
C ALA A 15 41.04 -52.39 5.97
N ALA A 16 41.35 -51.33 6.73
CA ALA A 16 40.98 -49.97 6.34
C ALA A 16 41.89 -49.48 5.20
N ILE A 17 41.81 -50.15 4.04
CA ILE A 17 42.27 -49.55 2.78
C ILE A 17 41.44 -48.28 2.64
N GLY A 18 42.11 -47.14 2.76
CA GLY A 18 41.47 -45.83 2.63
C GLY A 18 40.92 -45.65 1.23
N TRP A 19 39.66 -46.05 1.03
CA TRP A 19 38.81 -45.46 0.01
C TRP A 19 38.54 -44.04 0.47
N ALA A 20 39.50 -43.15 0.21
CA ALA A 20 39.30 -41.73 0.25
C ALA A 20 38.17 -41.43 -0.73
N VAL A 21 36.95 -41.29 -0.21
CA VAL A 21 35.80 -40.85 -1.00
C VAL A 21 36.23 -39.53 -1.64
N PRO A 22 36.25 -39.41 -2.97
CA PRO A 22 36.82 -38.25 -3.62
C PRO A 22 35.95 -37.02 -3.33
N ALA A 23 36.37 -36.24 -2.34
CA ALA A 23 35.80 -34.95 -2.03
C ALA A 23 36.20 -33.97 -3.13
N ARG A 24 35.28 -33.69 -4.06
CA ARG A 24 35.47 -32.75 -5.16
C ARG A 24 34.41 -31.65 -5.03
N ALA A 25 34.87 -30.42 -4.78
CA ALA A 25 34.05 -29.27 -4.41
C ALA A 25 34.26 -28.10 -5.40
N ALA A 26 34.20 -28.39 -6.70
CA ALA A 26 34.30 -27.36 -7.74
C ALA A 26 32.95 -26.68 -7.97
N TYR A 27 32.94 -25.35 -8.09
CA TYR A 27 31.76 -24.50 -8.32
C TYR A 27 30.62 -24.71 -7.31
N GLU A 28 30.96 -24.76 -6.02
CA GLU A 28 29.97 -24.86 -4.95
C GLU A 28 29.05 -23.62 -4.86
N ASP A 29 27.75 -23.84 -4.60
CA ASP A 29 26.73 -22.78 -4.61
C ASP A 29 26.74 -21.92 -3.34
N VAL A 30 27.75 -21.06 -3.23
CA VAL A 30 27.91 -20.03 -2.19
C VAL A 30 27.00 -18.80 -2.42
N GLY A 31 26.12 -18.85 -3.42
CA GLY A 31 25.33 -17.72 -3.91
C GLY A 31 26.17 -16.59 -4.52
N VAL A 32 25.50 -15.56 -5.06
CA VAL A 32 26.17 -14.37 -5.63
C VAL A 32 25.62 -13.04 -5.11
N SER A 33 24.46 -13.01 -4.46
CA SER A 33 23.78 -11.75 -4.07
C SER A 33 23.63 -11.61 -2.56
N ALA A 34 23.92 -10.43 -2.02
CA ALA A 34 23.69 -10.11 -0.61
C ALA A 34 22.20 -10.22 -0.23
N ARG A 35 21.29 -9.78 -1.11
CA ARG A 35 19.84 -9.97 -0.96
C ARG A 35 19.49 -11.45 -0.89
N VAL A 36 19.97 -12.25 -1.83
CA VAL A 36 19.56 -13.66 -1.96
C VAL A 36 20.21 -14.57 -0.91
N VAL A 37 21.43 -14.29 -0.46
CA VAL A 37 22.05 -15.00 0.68
C VAL A 37 21.30 -14.73 1.98
N GLY A 38 20.76 -13.52 2.17
CA GLY A 38 19.81 -13.23 3.25
C GLY A 38 18.44 -13.93 3.12
N MET A 39 18.19 -14.59 1.99
CA MET A 39 17.06 -15.51 1.73
C MET A 39 17.52 -16.97 1.67
N GLY A 40 18.77 -17.30 2.06
CA GLY A 40 19.25 -18.69 2.09
C GLY A 40 19.28 -19.33 0.71
N ASN A 41 19.53 -18.52 -0.33
CA ASN A 41 19.45 -18.88 -1.74
C ASN A 41 18.05 -19.28 -2.27
N ALA A 42 16.97 -19.05 -1.50
CA ALA A 42 15.58 -19.26 -1.95
C ALA A 42 15.10 -18.12 -2.88
N PHE A 43 15.43 -18.20 -4.16
CA PHE A 43 15.18 -17.14 -5.15
C PHE A 43 14.77 -17.65 -6.54
N THR A 44 14.76 -18.97 -6.77
CA THR A 44 14.47 -19.60 -8.08
C THR A 44 13.10 -19.19 -8.64
N ALA A 45 12.10 -19.01 -7.77
CA ALA A 45 10.77 -18.50 -8.15
C ALA A 45 10.57 -16.99 -7.92
N VAL A 46 11.54 -16.29 -7.31
CA VAL A 46 11.46 -14.86 -7.04
C VAL A 46 12.01 -14.09 -8.23
N ALA A 47 13.28 -14.36 -8.60
CA ALA A 47 13.96 -13.97 -9.85
C ALA A 47 13.47 -12.64 -10.47
N ASP A 48 13.58 -11.56 -9.69
CA ASP A 48 13.02 -10.24 -9.99
C ASP A 48 14.05 -9.09 -10.04
N ASP A 49 15.34 -9.43 -10.01
CA ASP A 49 16.45 -8.49 -10.15
C ASP A 49 17.60 -9.05 -11.00
N VAL A 50 18.63 -8.23 -11.21
CA VAL A 50 19.84 -8.52 -11.98
C VAL A 50 20.70 -9.69 -11.48
N TYR A 51 20.37 -10.32 -10.34
CA TYR A 51 21.01 -11.58 -9.94
C TYR A 51 20.31 -12.81 -10.52
N SER A 52 19.19 -12.63 -11.23
CA SER A 52 18.45 -13.70 -11.92
C SER A 52 19.32 -14.49 -12.90
N VAL A 53 20.33 -13.87 -13.53
CA VAL A 53 21.35 -14.57 -14.33
C VAL A 53 21.93 -15.80 -13.63
N TYR A 54 22.21 -15.73 -12.33
CA TYR A 54 22.80 -16.86 -11.59
C TYR A 54 21.73 -17.86 -11.11
N TYR A 55 20.61 -17.35 -10.59
CA TYR A 55 19.61 -18.16 -9.89
C TYR A 55 18.51 -18.74 -10.79
N ASN A 56 18.01 -17.97 -11.76
CA ASN A 56 17.03 -18.43 -12.77
C ASN A 56 16.93 -17.39 -13.93
N PRO A 57 17.54 -17.64 -15.11
CA PRO A 57 17.57 -16.67 -16.21
C PRO A 57 16.20 -16.40 -16.85
N ALA A 58 15.13 -17.15 -16.52
CA ALA A 58 13.77 -16.73 -16.88
C ALA A 58 13.35 -15.42 -16.19
N GLY A 59 13.94 -15.10 -15.02
CA GLY A 59 13.71 -13.84 -14.30
C GLY A 59 14.12 -12.59 -15.08
N LEU A 60 15.11 -12.70 -15.98
CA LEU A 60 15.57 -11.63 -16.87
C LEU A 60 14.42 -11.02 -17.68
N ALA A 61 13.45 -11.85 -18.07
CA ALA A 61 12.26 -11.43 -18.82
C ALA A 61 11.32 -10.51 -18.02
N THR A 62 11.49 -10.44 -16.68
CA THR A 62 10.66 -9.61 -15.80
C THR A 62 11.27 -8.23 -15.54
N LEU A 63 12.51 -7.99 -15.96
CA LEU A 63 13.19 -6.71 -15.77
C LEU A 63 12.65 -5.64 -16.71
N ASP A 64 12.42 -4.45 -16.14
CA ASP A 64 11.72 -3.34 -16.80
C ASP A 64 12.65 -2.22 -17.29
N ARG A 65 13.93 -2.28 -16.90
CA ARG A 65 14.99 -1.33 -17.26
C ARG A 65 16.38 -1.98 -17.14
N PRO A 66 17.45 -1.36 -17.67
CA PRO A 66 18.79 -1.89 -17.50
C PRO A 66 19.28 -1.79 -16.05
N GLU A 67 20.01 -2.79 -15.58
CA GLU A 67 20.55 -2.86 -14.22
C GLU A 67 22.03 -3.29 -14.25
N LEU A 68 22.80 -2.78 -13.29
CA LEU A 68 24.18 -3.20 -12.99
C LEU A 68 24.21 -3.65 -11.52
N ALA A 69 24.67 -4.87 -11.25
CA ALA A 69 25.00 -5.35 -9.92
C ALA A 69 26.51 -5.55 -9.75
N LEU A 70 26.97 -5.25 -8.54
CA LEU A 70 28.28 -5.57 -8.00
C LEU A 70 28.08 -6.21 -6.63
N SER A 71 28.81 -7.28 -6.33
CA SER A 71 28.71 -8.01 -5.08
C SER A 71 30.08 -8.56 -4.66
N TYR A 72 30.38 -8.47 -3.38
CA TYR A 72 31.62 -8.98 -2.78
C TYR A 72 31.29 -9.68 -1.46
N ALA A 73 31.83 -10.88 -1.27
CA ALA A 73 31.67 -11.68 -0.07
C ALA A 73 33.03 -12.07 0.49
N LYS A 74 33.14 -12.00 1.82
CA LYS A 74 34.13 -12.74 2.59
C LYS A 74 33.40 -13.92 3.25
N LEU A 75 33.69 -15.12 2.76
CA LEU A 75 33.00 -16.33 3.17
C LEU A 75 33.71 -16.94 4.38
N LEU A 76 32.94 -17.61 5.23
CA LEU A 76 33.44 -18.47 6.31
C LEU A 76 34.50 -17.77 7.19
N THR A 77 34.22 -16.55 7.66
CA THR A 77 35.15 -15.83 8.51
C THR A 77 35.36 -16.54 9.85
N GLY A 78 36.58 -16.47 10.39
CA GLY A 78 36.95 -17.13 11.64
C GLY A 78 37.51 -18.56 11.49
N LEU A 79 37.79 -19.02 10.27
CA LEU A 79 38.53 -20.28 10.06
C LEU A 79 39.93 -20.22 10.71
N SER A 80 40.33 -21.32 11.35
CA SER A 80 41.56 -21.46 12.14
C SER A 80 42.84 -21.58 11.31
N ASP A 81 42.72 -21.93 10.03
CA ASP A 81 43.81 -22.01 9.06
C ASP A 81 44.20 -20.64 8.46
N GLY A 82 43.44 -19.58 8.76
CA GLY A 82 43.62 -18.25 8.19
C GLY A 82 43.10 -18.09 6.76
N SER A 83 42.40 -19.09 6.21
CA SER A 83 41.92 -19.10 4.83
C SER A 83 41.05 -17.90 4.50
N ASN A 84 41.52 -17.06 3.58
CA ASN A 84 40.81 -15.87 3.13
C ASN A 84 39.93 -16.19 1.91
N ILE A 85 38.80 -16.86 2.14
CA ILE A 85 37.84 -17.25 1.10
C ILE A 85 37.01 -16.04 0.66
N GLN A 86 37.03 -15.75 -0.63
CA GLN A 86 36.36 -14.60 -1.22
C GLN A 86 35.53 -14.99 -2.44
N ASN A 87 34.40 -14.29 -2.63
CA ASN A 87 33.62 -14.37 -3.85
C ASN A 87 33.24 -12.96 -4.33
N SER A 88 33.54 -12.67 -5.60
CA SER A 88 33.22 -11.40 -6.27
C SER A 88 32.30 -11.67 -7.45
N PHE A 89 31.31 -10.81 -7.66
CA PHE A 89 30.34 -10.95 -8.73
C PHE A 89 29.97 -9.61 -9.35
N MET A 90 29.81 -9.58 -10.67
CA MET A 90 29.35 -8.44 -11.45
C MET A 90 28.35 -8.92 -12.50
N ALA A 91 27.24 -8.22 -12.68
CA ALA A 91 26.28 -8.50 -13.75
C ALA A 91 25.74 -7.19 -14.36
N PHE A 92 25.62 -7.14 -15.68
CA PHE A 92 24.98 -6.05 -16.39
C PHE A 92 23.94 -6.59 -17.37
N GLU A 93 22.71 -6.09 -17.27
CA GLU A 93 21.56 -6.61 -17.97
C GLU A 93 20.77 -5.48 -18.63
N ARG A 94 20.26 -5.73 -19.84
CA ARG A 94 19.58 -4.75 -20.67
C ARG A 94 18.34 -5.33 -21.36
N PRO A 95 17.13 -4.86 -21.01
CA PRO A 95 15.91 -5.16 -21.76
C PRO A 95 16.01 -4.66 -23.21
N ILE A 96 15.71 -5.53 -24.17
CA ILE A 96 15.76 -5.26 -25.61
C ILE A 96 14.40 -4.75 -26.07
N GLN A 97 14.38 -3.58 -26.74
CA GLN A 97 13.13 -2.90 -27.13
C GLN A 97 12.15 -2.76 -25.95
N GLU A 98 12.62 -2.17 -24.84
CA GLU A 98 11.84 -2.01 -23.59
C GLU A 98 11.33 -3.35 -23.03
N GLY A 99 12.09 -4.43 -23.25
CA GLY A 99 11.75 -5.78 -22.81
C GLY A 99 10.75 -6.52 -23.70
N ARG A 100 10.22 -5.90 -24.78
CA ARG A 100 9.33 -6.59 -25.74
C ARG A 100 10.03 -7.76 -26.45
N LYS A 101 11.35 -7.68 -26.64
CA LYS A 101 12.16 -8.77 -27.19
C LYS A 101 12.93 -9.54 -26.11
N GLY A 102 12.46 -9.49 -24.86
CA GLY A 102 13.17 -10.02 -23.70
C GLY A 102 14.36 -9.16 -23.29
N THR A 103 15.24 -9.76 -22.49
CA THR A 103 16.39 -9.12 -21.84
C THR A 103 17.64 -9.94 -22.12
N ALA A 104 18.73 -9.27 -22.50
CA ALA A 104 20.05 -9.88 -22.61
C ALA A 104 20.97 -9.37 -21.49
N GLY A 105 21.88 -10.23 -21.05
CA GLY A 105 22.75 -9.98 -19.91
C GLY A 105 24.14 -10.58 -20.08
N VAL A 106 25.10 -10.01 -19.36
CA VAL A 106 26.42 -10.58 -19.14
C VAL A 106 26.75 -10.56 -17.66
N ALA A 107 27.38 -11.62 -17.15
CA ALA A 107 27.86 -11.67 -15.78
C ALA A 107 29.23 -12.31 -15.66
N TRP A 108 29.91 -11.99 -14.56
CA TRP A 108 31.19 -12.54 -14.14
C TRP A 108 31.10 -12.90 -12.66
N ASN A 109 31.44 -14.15 -12.35
CA ASN A 109 31.57 -14.66 -10.99
C ASN A 109 33.02 -15.12 -10.79
N TYR A 110 33.62 -14.75 -9.66
CA TYR A 110 35.00 -15.09 -9.31
C TYR A 110 35.07 -15.56 -7.86
N PHE A 111 35.53 -16.79 -7.65
CA PHE A 111 35.80 -17.36 -6.33
C PHE A 111 37.31 -17.49 -6.15
N SER A 112 37.83 -17.20 -4.95
CA SER A 112 39.26 -17.29 -4.65
C SER A 112 39.50 -17.69 -3.20
N LEU A 113 40.37 -18.68 -3.01
CA LEU A 113 40.97 -19.07 -1.74
C LEU A 113 42.43 -18.59 -1.75
N GLN A 114 42.67 -17.37 -1.25
CA GLN A 114 44.02 -16.81 -1.02
C GLN A 114 45.01 -16.92 -2.21
N GLY A 115 44.50 -16.99 -3.45
CA GLY A 115 45.31 -17.20 -4.66
C GLY A 115 45.79 -18.64 -4.91
N LEU A 116 45.54 -19.58 -3.99
CA LEU A 116 45.84 -21.00 -4.18
C LEU A 116 44.79 -21.69 -5.06
N TYR A 117 43.51 -21.37 -4.87
CA TYR A 117 42.43 -21.91 -5.67
C TYR A 117 41.57 -20.78 -6.22
N GLN A 118 41.24 -20.86 -7.51
CA GLN A 118 40.46 -19.83 -8.20
C GLN A 118 39.43 -20.49 -9.13
N GLU A 119 38.24 -19.91 -9.18
CA GLU A 119 37.20 -20.28 -10.13
C GLU A 119 36.64 -19.00 -10.78
N THR A 120 36.52 -19.02 -12.09
CA THR A 120 35.93 -17.95 -12.88
C THR A 120 34.78 -18.50 -13.71
N SER A 121 33.61 -17.88 -13.61
CA SER A 121 32.47 -18.15 -14.48
C SER A 121 32.08 -16.87 -15.21
N LEU A 122 32.07 -16.92 -16.54
CA LEU A 122 31.52 -15.87 -17.40
C LEU A 122 30.19 -16.36 -17.96
N PHE A 123 29.15 -15.51 -17.91
CA PHE A 123 27.80 -15.83 -18.33
C PHE A 123 27.40 -14.91 -19.49
N GLY A 124 26.90 -15.49 -20.58
CA GLY A 124 26.12 -14.80 -21.61
C GLY A 124 24.67 -15.26 -21.53
N SER A 125 23.75 -14.34 -21.30
CA SER A 125 22.41 -14.68 -20.81
C SER A 125 21.30 -14.01 -21.60
N TYR A 126 20.18 -14.72 -21.75
CA TYR A 126 18.99 -14.20 -22.45
C TYR A 126 17.71 -14.80 -21.87
N GLY A 127 16.71 -13.96 -21.58
CA GLY A 127 15.40 -14.41 -21.10
C GLY A 127 14.24 -13.62 -21.71
N ARG A 128 13.12 -14.29 -21.98
CA ARG A 128 11.91 -13.69 -22.58
C ARG A 128 10.61 -14.36 -22.13
N ALA A 129 9.49 -13.67 -22.31
CA ALA A 129 8.16 -14.29 -22.29
C ALA A 129 8.01 -15.25 -23.49
N LEU A 130 7.35 -16.40 -23.28
CA LEU A 130 7.28 -17.47 -24.29
C LEU A 130 6.00 -17.46 -25.13
N TRP A 131 4.88 -16.95 -24.60
CA TRP A 131 3.56 -16.95 -25.26
C TRP A 131 2.83 -15.61 -25.16
N GLU A 132 3.36 -14.61 -25.85
CA GLU A 132 2.98 -13.18 -25.79
C GLU A 132 1.59 -12.83 -26.38
N THR A 133 0.75 -13.80 -26.76
CA THR A 133 -0.34 -13.58 -27.74
C THR A 133 -1.79 -13.85 -27.32
N ARG A 134 -2.11 -14.32 -26.09
CA ARG A 134 -3.55 -14.48 -25.68
C ARG A 134 -3.92 -14.53 -24.20
N VAL A 135 -2.96 -14.44 -23.29
CA VAL A 135 -3.14 -14.45 -21.81
C VAL A 135 -2.08 -13.49 -21.26
N PRO A 136 -2.24 -12.80 -20.09
CA PRO A 136 -1.12 -12.10 -19.46
C PRO A 136 0.13 -13.00 -19.38
N ASP A 137 1.32 -12.42 -19.50
CA ASP A 137 2.60 -13.15 -19.53
C ASP A 137 2.77 -14.00 -18.26
N ARG A 138 2.41 -15.28 -18.37
CA ARG A 138 2.48 -16.24 -17.28
C ARG A 138 3.68 -17.15 -17.37
N LEU A 139 4.20 -17.45 -18.57
CA LEU A 139 5.41 -18.25 -18.72
C LEU A 139 6.57 -17.45 -19.33
N PHE A 140 7.68 -17.48 -18.60
CA PHE A 140 8.97 -16.92 -19.00
C PHE A 140 9.99 -18.06 -19.08
N GLY A 141 10.92 -17.94 -20.02
CA GLY A 141 12.05 -18.85 -20.16
C GLY A 141 13.33 -18.08 -20.40
N GLY A 142 14.45 -18.63 -19.95
CA GLY A 142 15.76 -18.04 -20.19
C GLY A 142 16.87 -19.07 -20.23
N VAL A 143 18.01 -18.68 -20.78
CA VAL A 143 19.20 -19.51 -20.96
C VAL A 143 20.44 -18.75 -20.52
N ASN A 144 21.41 -19.47 -19.99
CA ASN A 144 22.79 -19.01 -19.85
C ASN A 144 23.71 -19.89 -20.70
N VAL A 145 24.63 -19.28 -21.43
CA VAL A 145 25.86 -19.94 -21.89
C VAL A 145 26.97 -19.53 -20.93
N LYS A 146 27.69 -20.51 -20.39
CA LYS A 146 28.76 -20.28 -19.42
C LYS A 146 30.11 -20.70 -19.98
N TYR A 147 31.11 -19.86 -19.76
CA TYR A 147 32.51 -20.21 -19.84
C TYR A 147 33.06 -20.35 -18.42
N LEU A 148 33.60 -21.52 -18.12
CA LEU A 148 34.11 -21.91 -16.81
C LEU A 148 35.63 -22.04 -16.90
N ASN A 149 36.37 -21.44 -15.97
CA ASN A 149 37.80 -21.61 -15.81
C ASN A 149 38.12 -21.88 -14.33
N ARG A 150 38.78 -22.99 -14.06
CA ARG A 150 39.23 -23.42 -12.73
C ARG A 150 40.74 -23.44 -12.73
N SER A 151 41.40 -22.91 -11.69
CA SER A 151 42.85 -23.00 -11.54
C SER A 151 43.30 -23.23 -10.10
N VAL A 152 44.43 -23.92 -9.97
CA VAL A 152 45.15 -24.19 -8.73
C VAL A 152 46.56 -23.66 -8.88
N GLY A 153 47.00 -22.80 -7.96
CA GLY A 153 48.38 -22.32 -7.88
C GLY A 153 49.34 -23.35 -7.26
N SER A 154 50.63 -23.04 -7.22
CA SER A 154 51.66 -23.91 -6.65
C SER A 154 51.93 -23.63 -5.17
N VAL A 155 52.00 -24.67 -4.33
CA VAL A 155 52.53 -24.59 -2.95
C VAL A 155 53.87 -25.31 -2.84
N SER A 156 54.72 -24.91 -1.88
CA SER A 156 56.01 -25.56 -1.61
C SER A 156 55.87 -27.06 -1.33
N ALA A 157 54.79 -27.47 -0.66
CA ALA A 157 54.45 -28.86 -0.38
C ALA A 157 54.21 -29.71 -1.65
N ALA A 158 53.86 -29.10 -2.79
CA ALA A 158 53.64 -29.82 -4.04
C ALA A 158 54.92 -30.48 -4.58
N ASN A 159 56.09 -30.00 -4.17
CA ASN A 159 57.39 -30.56 -4.56
C ASN A 159 57.85 -31.71 -3.65
N GLN A 160 57.04 -32.10 -2.64
CA GLN A 160 57.31 -33.21 -1.72
C GLN A 160 56.04 -34.08 -1.53
N PRO A 161 55.51 -34.71 -2.59
CA PRO A 161 54.31 -35.52 -2.49
C PRO A 161 54.58 -36.74 -1.60
N LEU A 162 53.61 -37.05 -0.75
CA LEU A 162 53.61 -38.25 0.08
C LEU A 162 53.05 -39.43 -0.73
N SER A 163 53.72 -40.57 -0.66
CA SER A 163 53.18 -41.85 -1.14
C SER A 163 52.07 -42.36 -0.24
N ASN A 164 51.35 -43.39 -0.69
CA ASN A 164 50.32 -44.08 0.09
C ASN A 164 50.84 -44.73 1.39
N THR A 165 52.16 -44.76 1.62
CA THR A 165 52.79 -45.21 2.88
C THR A 165 53.26 -44.05 3.78
N GLY A 166 52.95 -42.80 3.42
CA GLY A 166 53.39 -41.61 4.15
C GLY A 166 54.87 -41.23 3.94
N ALA A 167 55.59 -41.93 3.05
CA ALA A 167 56.96 -41.56 2.70
C ALA A 167 56.97 -40.49 1.60
N VAL A 168 57.78 -39.43 1.77
CA VAL A 168 58.03 -38.43 0.72
C VAL A 168 58.67 -39.11 -0.49
N VAL A 169 58.14 -38.90 -1.69
CA VAL A 169 58.69 -39.46 -2.94
C VAL A 169 59.67 -38.45 -3.55
N PRO A 170 61.00 -38.67 -3.49
CA PRO A 170 61.97 -37.68 -3.94
C PRO A 170 61.93 -37.53 -5.46
N GLY A 171 61.89 -36.29 -5.95
CA GLY A 171 61.86 -35.98 -7.38
C GLY A 171 60.49 -36.16 -8.06
N ALA A 172 59.50 -36.74 -7.37
CA ALA A 172 58.11 -36.62 -7.78
C ALA A 172 57.56 -35.24 -7.37
N SER A 173 56.41 -34.87 -7.94
CA SER A 173 55.65 -33.71 -7.48
C SER A 173 54.17 -34.00 -7.63
N ASP A 174 53.37 -33.36 -6.79
CA ASP A 174 51.92 -33.49 -6.80
C ASP A 174 51.33 -33.08 -8.18
N PRO A 175 50.49 -33.91 -8.82
CA PRO A 175 49.96 -33.62 -10.15
C PRO A 175 48.84 -32.56 -10.17
N VAL A 176 48.28 -32.20 -9.01
CA VAL A 176 47.16 -31.25 -8.86
C VAL A 176 47.65 -29.89 -8.38
N LEU A 177 48.53 -29.85 -7.37
CA LEU A 177 49.06 -28.62 -6.75
C LEU A 177 50.21 -27.97 -7.55
N ARG A 178 50.23 -28.17 -8.88
CA ARG A 178 51.40 -27.93 -9.74
C ARG A 178 51.28 -26.73 -10.68
N ASN A 179 50.47 -25.73 -10.31
CA ASN A 179 50.04 -24.62 -11.17
C ASN A 179 49.28 -25.11 -12.41
N ALA A 180 48.03 -25.53 -12.22
CA ALA A 180 47.18 -26.13 -13.24
C ALA A 180 45.91 -25.31 -13.50
N SER A 181 45.39 -25.38 -14.73
CA SER A 181 44.12 -24.73 -15.11
C SER A 181 43.32 -25.57 -16.09
N LYS A 182 41.99 -25.63 -15.92
CA LYS A 182 41.05 -26.28 -16.84
C LYS A 182 39.95 -25.30 -17.28
N THR A 183 39.54 -25.38 -18.53
CA THR A 183 38.49 -24.53 -19.12
C THR A 183 37.39 -25.38 -19.74
N ASN A 184 36.14 -25.01 -19.51
CA ASN A 184 34.97 -25.74 -19.99
C ASN A 184 33.87 -24.78 -20.46
N LEU A 185 32.98 -25.29 -21.31
CA LEU A 185 31.73 -24.63 -21.67
C LEU A 185 30.56 -25.39 -21.04
N ASP A 186 29.54 -24.63 -20.62
CA ASP A 186 28.37 -25.16 -19.92
C ASP A 186 27.11 -24.35 -20.26
N MET A 187 25.93 -24.86 -19.92
CA MET A 187 24.64 -24.20 -20.15
C MET A 187 23.72 -24.35 -18.95
N ASP A 188 22.95 -23.30 -18.66
CA ASP A 188 21.81 -23.36 -17.73
C ASP A 188 20.51 -23.02 -18.44
N LEU A 189 19.42 -23.62 -17.97
CA LEU A 189 18.07 -23.39 -18.48
C LEU A 189 17.12 -23.01 -17.34
N GLY A 190 16.46 -21.87 -17.47
CA GLY A 190 15.54 -21.31 -16.50
C GLY A 190 14.11 -21.26 -17.03
N LEU A 191 13.15 -21.52 -16.15
CA LEU A 191 11.71 -21.40 -16.38
C LEU A 191 11.05 -20.68 -15.19
N LEU A 192 10.11 -19.79 -15.46
CA LEU A 192 9.34 -19.11 -14.41
C LEU A 192 7.88 -19.01 -14.83
N TYR A 193 6.97 -19.48 -13.97
CA TYR A 193 5.54 -19.57 -14.22
C TYR A 193 4.72 -18.85 -13.15
N ARG A 194 4.01 -17.77 -13.53
CA ARG A 194 3.05 -17.05 -12.68
C ARG A 194 1.71 -17.78 -12.67
N VAL A 195 1.52 -18.67 -11.70
CA VAL A 195 0.32 -19.51 -11.51
C VAL A 195 -0.91 -18.64 -11.24
N LYS A 196 -0.75 -17.63 -10.38
CA LYS A 196 -1.75 -16.59 -10.02
C LYS A 196 -0.99 -15.25 -9.84
N PRO A 197 -1.64 -14.08 -9.77
CA PRO A 197 -0.95 -12.79 -9.66
C PRO A 197 0.11 -12.73 -8.55
N ARG A 198 -0.15 -13.39 -7.41
CA ARG A 198 0.75 -13.49 -6.25
C ARG A 198 1.60 -14.75 -6.20
N TRP A 199 1.30 -15.79 -6.98
CA TRP A 199 1.95 -17.09 -6.88
C TRP A 199 2.83 -17.36 -8.10
N THR A 200 4.13 -17.53 -7.86
CA THR A 200 5.11 -17.88 -8.90
C THR A 200 5.75 -19.22 -8.58
N ALA A 201 5.91 -20.06 -9.58
CA ALA A 201 6.72 -21.27 -9.54
C ALA A 201 7.96 -21.05 -10.43
N GLY A 202 9.11 -21.56 -9.98
CA GLY A 202 10.37 -21.49 -10.71
C GLY A 202 10.97 -22.88 -10.89
N LEU A 203 11.59 -23.12 -12.04
CA LEU A 203 12.43 -24.28 -12.28
C LEU A 203 13.74 -23.79 -12.88
N MET A 204 14.86 -24.23 -12.32
CA MET A 204 16.19 -23.96 -12.83
C MET A 204 16.95 -25.28 -12.98
N LEU A 205 17.61 -25.42 -14.12
CA LEU A 205 18.49 -26.53 -14.45
C LEU A 205 19.89 -25.98 -14.71
N GLN A 206 20.73 -26.06 -13.68
CA GLN A 206 22.14 -25.68 -13.75
C GLN A 206 23.01 -26.87 -14.18
N HIS A 207 24.09 -26.57 -14.89
CA HIS A 207 25.11 -27.54 -15.34
C HIS A 207 24.54 -28.63 -16.26
N PHE A 208 23.87 -28.19 -17.33
CA PHE A 208 23.16 -29.07 -18.26
C PHE A 208 24.07 -30.14 -18.89
N PHE A 209 25.33 -29.79 -19.18
CA PHE A 209 26.28 -30.68 -19.85
C PHE A 209 27.12 -31.55 -18.90
N GLU A 210 27.06 -31.33 -17.58
CA GLU A 210 27.94 -31.97 -16.58
C GLU A 210 29.44 -32.00 -17.00
N PRO A 211 30.04 -30.84 -17.33
CA PRO A 211 31.40 -30.78 -17.87
C PRO A 211 32.46 -31.32 -16.90
N ASP A 212 33.50 -31.92 -17.45
CA ASP A 212 34.63 -32.46 -16.68
C ASP A 212 35.68 -31.38 -16.38
N VAL A 213 35.80 -31.00 -15.10
CA VAL A 213 36.68 -29.95 -14.60
C VAL A 213 37.97 -30.50 -13.95
N ALA A 214 38.35 -31.74 -14.26
CA ALA A 214 39.61 -32.34 -13.80
C ALA A 214 40.83 -31.69 -14.48
N PHE A 215 41.90 -31.48 -13.70
CA PHE A 215 43.15 -30.90 -14.19
C PHE A 215 44.00 -31.87 -15.02
N SER A 216 43.84 -33.17 -14.79
CA SER A 216 44.54 -34.25 -15.50
C SER A 216 43.56 -34.97 -16.42
N ASP A 217 43.96 -35.26 -17.66
CA ASP A 217 43.11 -35.98 -18.62
C ASP A 217 42.97 -37.49 -18.28
N ASN A 218 43.73 -37.98 -17.29
CA ASN A 218 43.60 -39.33 -16.73
C ASN A 218 42.66 -39.40 -15.50
N ASP A 219 42.02 -38.29 -15.12
CA ASP A 219 41.07 -38.20 -14.00
C ASP A 219 39.74 -37.57 -14.47
N THR A 220 38.63 -37.78 -13.75
CA THR A 220 37.30 -37.31 -14.15
C THR A 220 36.56 -36.63 -13.00
N ASP A 221 36.45 -35.30 -13.04
CA ASP A 221 35.77 -34.46 -12.06
C ASP A 221 34.56 -33.78 -12.72
N ARG A 222 33.47 -34.53 -12.91
CA ARG A 222 32.28 -34.00 -13.57
C ARG A 222 31.48 -33.11 -12.65
N LEU A 223 31.21 -31.90 -13.12
CA LEU A 223 30.42 -30.91 -12.40
C LEU A 223 28.97 -31.39 -12.23
N GLY A 224 28.52 -31.40 -10.97
CA GLY A 224 27.22 -31.91 -10.58
C GLY A 224 26.05 -31.11 -11.17
N ARG A 225 25.15 -31.79 -11.89
CA ARG A 225 23.87 -31.20 -12.32
C ARG A 225 23.07 -30.76 -11.11
N ASN A 226 22.65 -29.50 -11.09
CA ASN A 226 21.85 -28.94 -10.00
C ASN A 226 20.46 -28.54 -10.51
N VAL A 227 19.42 -29.16 -9.97
CA VAL A 227 18.02 -28.89 -10.31
C VAL A 227 17.37 -28.18 -9.14
N LYS A 228 16.88 -26.95 -9.36
CA LYS A 228 16.16 -26.18 -8.34
C LYS A 228 14.70 -26.03 -8.71
N VAL A 229 13.81 -26.31 -7.78
CA VAL A 229 12.37 -26.08 -7.89
C VAL A 229 11.97 -25.09 -6.81
N GLY A 230 11.41 -23.95 -7.22
CA GLY A 230 11.02 -22.86 -6.34
C GLY A 230 9.53 -22.58 -6.33
N GLY A 231 9.02 -22.10 -5.21
CA GLY A 231 7.71 -21.49 -5.06
C GLY A 231 7.81 -20.17 -4.31
N ALA A 232 7.15 -19.12 -4.83
CA ALA A 232 7.12 -17.80 -4.21
C ALA A 232 5.69 -17.26 -4.13
N TYR A 233 5.34 -16.71 -2.96
CA TYR A 233 4.13 -15.92 -2.73
C TYR A 233 4.53 -14.45 -2.49
N ARG A 234 4.18 -13.58 -3.42
CA ARG A 234 4.53 -12.15 -3.42
C ARG A 234 3.31 -11.28 -3.15
N THR A 235 3.48 -10.29 -2.29
CA THR A 235 2.62 -9.12 -2.14
C THR A 235 3.44 -7.86 -2.41
N PRO A 236 2.83 -6.67 -2.58
CA PRO A 236 3.57 -5.42 -2.83
C PRO A 236 4.69 -5.08 -1.83
N PHE A 237 4.65 -5.63 -0.61
CA PHE A 237 5.62 -5.33 0.46
C PHE A 237 6.23 -6.56 1.12
N SER A 238 5.86 -7.78 0.71
CA SER A 238 6.33 -9.02 1.33
C SER A 238 6.52 -10.11 0.29
N THR A 239 7.59 -10.88 0.41
CA THR A 239 7.80 -12.09 -0.39
C THR A 239 8.04 -13.25 0.56
N LEU A 240 7.28 -14.33 0.43
CA LEU A 240 7.60 -15.63 1.03
C LEU A 240 8.12 -16.53 -0.10
N ALA A 241 9.23 -17.22 0.13
CA ALA A 241 9.83 -18.11 -0.87
C ALA A 241 10.24 -19.44 -0.23
N ALA A 242 10.15 -20.50 -1.01
CA ALA A 242 10.68 -21.82 -0.68
C ALA A 242 11.33 -22.43 -1.92
N ASP A 243 12.60 -22.84 -1.82
CA ASP A 243 13.32 -23.53 -2.89
C ASP A 243 13.79 -24.91 -2.41
N LEU A 244 13.68 -25.90 -3.29
CA LEU A 244 14.26 -27.23 -3.18
C LEU A 244 15.37 -27.38 -4.23
N GLY A 245 16.62 -27.52 -3.79
CA GLY A 245 17.76 -27.86 -4.62
C GLY A 245 18.08 -29.36 -4.58
N LEU A 246 18.37 -29.92 -5.74
CA LEU A 246 18.75 -31.32 -5.95
C LEU A 246 20.06 -31.35 -6.77
N THR A 247 21.19 -31.57 -6.10
CA THR A 247 22.52 -31.57 -6.73
C THR A 247 23.06 -32.99 -6.82
N LYS A 248 23.41 -33.43 -8.03
CA LYS A 248 24.08 -34.71 -8.26
C LYS A 248 25.53 -34.61 -7.78
N ALA A 249 25.88 -35.36 -6.74
CA ALA A 249 27.24 -35.39 -6.20
C ALA A 249 28.18 -36.29 -7.06
N PRO A 250 29.52 -36.13 -6.94
CA PRO A 250 30.49 -36.90 -7.73
C PRO A 250 30.43 -38.42 -7.52
N ASP A 251 29.96 -38.88 -6.36
CA ASP A 251 29.71 -40.28 -6.01
C ASP A 251 28.42 -40.85 -6.63
N GLY A 252 27.67 -40.04 -7.38
CA GLY A 252 26.37 -40.40 -7.94
C GLY A 252 25.21 -40.31 -6.95
N SER A 253 25.46 -39.95 -5.69
CA SER A 253 24.39 -39.64 -4.73
C SER A 253 23.71 -38.31 -5.07
N LEU A 254 22.53 -38.06 -4.50
CA LEU A 254 21.76 -36.84 -4.72
C LEU A 254 21.67 -36.04 -3.43
N ASP A 255 22.43 -34.95 -3.37
CA ASP A 255 22.30 -33.97 -2.31
C ASP A 255 20.99 -33.19 -2.44
N LYS A 256 20.37 -32.92 -1.30
CA LYS A 256 19.06 -32.27 -1.22
C LYS A 256 19.14 -31.16 -0.19
N ALA A 257 18.77 -29.95 -0.59
CA ALA A 257 18.66 -28.81 0.31
C ALA A 257 17.29 -28.15 0.11
N ILE A 258 16.61 -27.81 1.21
CA ILE A 258 15.39 -27.02 1.20
C ILE A 258 15.63 -25.73 1.98
N ALA A 259 15.26 -24.60 1.40
CA ALA A 259 15.39 -23.28 1.99
C ALA A 259 14.03 -22.59 2.05
N PHE A 260 13.69 -22.02 3.20
CA PHE A 260 12.51 -21.17 3.40
C PHE A 260 12.95 -19.75 3.74
N ALA A 261 12.34 -18.76 3.10
CA ALA A 261 12.70 -17.35 3.28
C ALA A 261 11.48 -16.43 3.35
N ALA A 262 11.63 -15.35 4.11
CA ALA A 262 10.69 -14.24 4.17
C ALA A 262 11.44 -12.92 3.94
N GLU A 263 10.90 -12.08 3.07
CA GLU A 263 11.33 -10.71 2.79
C GLU A 263 10.20 -9.73 3.14
N LYS A 264 10.55 -8.59 3.74
CA LYS A 264 9.66 -7.46 4.01
C LYS A 264 10.31 -6.16 3.55
N TRP A 265 9.63 -5.46 2.64
CA TRP A 265 9.94 -4.07 2.30
C TRP A 265 9.06 -3.11 3.11
N ILE A 266 9.67 -2.06 3.61
CA ILE A 266 9.05 -0.99 4.41
C ILE A 266 9.34 0.33 3.68
N PRO A 267 8.35 0.92 2.99
CA PRO A 267 8.51 2.25 2.41
C PRO A 267 8.60 3.30 3.53
N SER A 268 9.63 4.14 3.49
CA SER A 268 9.76 5.29 4.40
C SER A 268 9.37 6.57 3.65
N LEU A 269 8.55 7.40 4.29
CA LEU A 269 7.91 8.57 3.68
C LEU A 269 8.87 9.68 3.23
N LEU A 270 10.11 9.69 3.73
CA LEU A 270 11.02 10.82 3.52
C LEU A 270 12.32 10.49 2.75
N HIS A 271 12.83 9.25 2.81
CA HIS A 271 14.21 8.97 2.34
C HIS A 271 14.43 7.61 1.64
N GLY A 272 13.38 6.90 1.18
CA GLY A 272 13.53 5.66 0.38
C GLY A 272 12.89 4.42 1.00
N THR A 273 13.23 3.23 0.51
CA THR A 273 12.62 1.96 0.97
C THR A 273 13.64 1.07 1.67
N PHE A 274 13.35 0.68 2.90
CA PHE A 274 14.13 -0.30 3.65
C PHE A 274 13.62 -1.71 3.38
N GLY A 275 14.50 -2.69 3.34
CA GLY A 275 14.17 -4.11 3.19
C GLY A 275 14.84 -4.92 4.29
N MET A 276 14.11 -5.86 4.88
CA MET A 276 14.64 -6.86 5.80
C MET A 276 14.22 -8.25 5.34
N ARG A 277 15.05 -9.26 5.59
CA ARG A 277 14.77 -10.64 5.19
C ARG A 277 15.52 -11.62 6.07
N GLY A 278 14.97 -12.83 6.17
CA GLY A 278 15.60 -13.93 6.88
C GLY A 278 15.16 -15.28 6.34
N SER A 279 15.97 -16.30 6.59
CA SER A 279 15.78 -17.63 6.05
C SER A 279 16.36 -18.73 6.92
N LEU A 280 15.80 -19.93 6.76
CA LEU A 280 16.35 -21.17 7.31
C LEU A 280 16.46 -22.19 6.16
N ALA A 281 17.62 -22.81 6.02
CA ALA A 281 17.87 -23.87 5.06
C ALA A 281 18.40 -25.13 5.77
N VAL A 282 17.95 -26.30 5.33
CA VAL A 282 18.38 -27.61 5.83
C VAL A 282 18.54 -28.59 4.67
N GLY A 283 19.44 -29.57 4.82
CA GLY A 283 19.73 -30.52 3.75
C GLY A 283 20.50 -31.75 4.19
N THR A 284 20.99 -32.51 3.19
CA THR A 284 21.90 -33.64 3.37
C THR A 284 23.28 -33.18 3.87
N ARG A 285 24.14 -34.13 4.29
CA ARG A 285 25.53 -33.87 4.72
C ARG A 285 25.64 -32.81 5.84
N ASP A 286 24.70 -32.83 6.77
CA ASP A 286 24.53 -31.85 7.87
C ASP A 286 24.44 -30.37 7.45
N TYR A 287 24.10 -30.11 6.18
CA TYR A 287 23.84 -28.76 5.68
C TYR A 287 22.68 -28.12 6.46
N ARG A 288 23.00 -27.09 7.24
CA ARG A 288 22.03 -26.27 7.97
C ARG A 288 22.55 -24.83 7.97
N GLN A 289 21.74 -23.89 7.48
CA GLN A 289 22.15 -22.49 7.35
C GLN A 289 21.02 -21.56 7.79
N LEU A 290 21.39 -20.55 8.58
CA LEU A 290 20.56 -19.40 8.88
C LEU A 290 21.02 -18.22 8.01
N GLY A 291 20.07 -17.53 7.38
CA GLY A 291 20.34 -16.33 6.58
C GLY A 291 19.61 -15.12 7.13
N VAL A 292 20.25 -13.96 7.11
CA VAL A 292 19.66 -12.65 7.42
C VAL A 292 20.16 -11.66 6.39
N GLY A 293 19.29 -10.76 5.91
CA GLY A 293 19.69 -9.69 5.02
C GLY A 293 18.96 -8.39 5.28
N VAL A 294 19.63 -7.29 4.95
CA VAL A 294 19.04 -5.95 4.91
C VAL A 294 19.32 -5.30 3.57
N SER A 295 18.40 -4.45 3.13
CA SER A 295 18.53 -3.62 1.94
C SER A 295 18.14 -2.19 2.26
N TYR A 296 18.78 -1.25 1.59
CA TYR A 296 18.33 0.13 1.54
C TYR A 296 18.38 0.62 0.10
N LYS A 297 17.22 1.03 -0.42
CA LYS A 297 17.03 1.48 -1.80
C LYS A 297 16.66 2.95 -1.80
N ILE A 298 17.48 3.75 -2.47
CA ILE A 298 17.39 5.20 -2.55
C ILE A 298 17.62 5.64 -4.01
N PHE A 299 16.67 6.40 -4.56
CA PHE A 299 16.61 6.77 -5.98
C PHE A 299 16.81 5.57 -6.94
N ARG A 300 17.99 5.48 -7.58
CA ARG A 300 18.39 4.43 -8.53
C ARG A 300 19.34 3.40 -7.95
N MET A 301 19.80 3.61 -6.71
CA MET A 301 20.76 2.75 -6.03
C MET A 301 20.06 1.84 -5.01
N GLN A 302 20.61 0.65 -4.81
CA GLN A 302 20.26 -0.27 -3.75
C GLN A 302 21.54 -0.82 -3.14
N PHE A 303 21.68 -0.64 -1.83
CA PHE A 303 22.74 -1.21 -1.02
C PHE A 303 22.18 -2.41 -0.28
N ASP A 304 22.87 -3.53 -0.37
CA ASP A 304 22.45 -4.80 0.20
C ASP A 304 23.56 -5.34 1.13
N TYR A 305 23.18 -5.86 2.29
CA TYR A 305 24.05 -6.63 3.16
C TYR A 305 23.38 -7.95 3.51
N GLY A 306 24.11 -9.04 3.30
CA GLY A 306 23.68 -10.41 3.55
C GLY A 306 24.64 -11.11 4.50
N PHE A 307 24.09 -11.81 5.47
CA PHE A 307 24.81 -12.63 6.43
C PHE A 307 24.28 -14.06 6.37
N GLY A 308 25.18 -15.03 6.18
CA GLY A 308 24.87 -16.45 6.18
C GLY A 308 25.69 -17.18 7.24
N LEU A 309 25.01 -17.79 8.21
CA LEU A 309 25.64 -18.56 9.28
C LEU A 309 25.37 -20.06 9.08
N PRO A 310 26.39 -20.88 8.76
CA PRO A 310 26.25 -22.32 8.87
C PRO A 310 26.09 -22.69 10.36
N ILE A 311 25.05 -23.47 10.66
CA ILE A 311 24.72 -23.96 12.01
C ILE A 311 24.85 -25.50 12.14
N GLY A 312 25.37 -26.14 11.09
CA GLY A 312 25.69 -27.56 11.02
C GLY A 312 27.00 -27.77 10.23
N GLY A 313 27.66 -28.91 10.43
CA GLY A 313 28.92 -29.29 9.79
C GLY A 313 30.17 -28.54 10.29
N LEU A 314 30.09 -27.22 10.45
CA LEU A 314 31.22 -26.34 10.80
C LEU A 314 31.00 -25.62 12.14
N SER A 315 32.09 -25.42 12.90
CA SER A 315 32.06 -24.78 14.23
C SER A 315 33.20 -23.76 14.39
N GLY A 316 33.08 -22.86 15.37
CA GLY A 316 34.11 -21.84 15.66
C GLY A 316 34.14 -20.62 14.73
N MET A 317 33.27 -20.56 13.72
CA MET A 317 33.26 -19.53 12.69
C MET A 317 32.25 -18.41 12.97
N SER A 318 32.56 -17.20 12.49
CA SER A 318 31.68 -16.03 12.58
C SER A 318 30.70 -15.87 11.41
N GLY A 319 30.72 -16.79 10.43
CA GLY A 319 29.78 -16.84 9.31
C GLY A 319 30.31 -16.21 8.02
N SER A 320 29.43 -16.02 7.04
CA SER A 320 29.74 -15.45 5.72
C SER A 320 29.09 -14.07 5.58
N HIS A 321 29.89 -13.07 5.21
CA HIS A 321 29.46 -11.68 5.06
C HIS A 321 29.51 -11.26 3.60
N ARG A 322 28.40 -10.72 3.07
CA ARG A 322 28.28 -10.29 1.67
C ARG A 322 27.71 -8.88 1.57
N LEU A 323 28.34 -8.04 0.75
CA LEU A 323 27.90 -6.71 0.38
C LEU A 323 27.48 -6.69 -1.08
N GLY A 324 26.41 -5.97 -1.40
CA GLY A 324 25.91 -5.79 -2.76
C GLY A 324 25.55 -4.34 -3.05
N LEU A 325 25.78 -3.92 -4.29
CA LEU A 325 25.38 -2.63 -4.84
C LEU A 325 24.69 -2.87 -6.19
N THR A 326 23.45 -2.41 -6.31
CA THR A 326 22.69 -2.45 -7.57
C THR A 326 22.37 -1.03 -8.02
N TYR A 327 22.70 -0.69 -9.27
CA TYR A 327 22.35 0.57 -9.92
C TYR A 327 21.37 0.32 -11.08
N ARG A 328 20.30 1.12 -11.14
CA ARG A 328 19.21 0.95 -12.11
C ARG A 328 19.10 2.14 -13.06
N PHE A 329 19.27 1.91 -14.35
CA PHE A 329 19.32 2.95 -15.37
C PHE A 329 17.92 3.34 -15.87
N GLY A 330 17.78 4.55 -16.43
CA GLY A 330 16.57 4.97 -17.14
C GLY A 330 15.32 5.20 -16.28
N ARG A 331 14.16 5.05 -16.92
CA ARG A 331 12.80 5.04 -16.34
C ARG A 331 12.26 3.61 -16.37
N THR A 332 11.33 3.29 -15.47
CA THR A 332 10.64 1.99 -15.42
C THR A 332 9.61 1.91 -16.56
N ARG A 333 9.36 0.70 -17.10
CA ARG A 333 8.34 0.48 -18.15
C ARG A 333 6.91 0.66 -17.63
N ALA A 334 6.68 0.27 -16.38
CA ALA A 334 5.45 0.54 -15.64
C ALA A 334 5.77 1.48 -14.46
N PRO A 335 4.82 2.30 -14.00
CA PRO A 335 4.95 2.94 -12.69
C PRO A 335 5.13 1.86 -11.62
N GLN A 336 6.06 2.06 -10.68
CA GLN A 336 6.04 1.25 -9.47
C GLN A 336 4.76 1.59 -8.71
N PRO A 337 4.00 0.59 -8.20
CA PRO A 337 2.75 0.87 -7.51
C PRO A 337 3.03 1.79 -6.33
N THR A 338 2.30 2.90 -6.27
CA THR A 338 2.36 3.81 -5.12
C THR A 338 1.95 3.06 -3.85
N MET A 339 2.38 3.55 -2.69
CA MET A 339 2.01 2.91 -1.42
C MET A 339 0.48 2.78 -1.27
N SER A 340 -0.28 3.76 -1.76
CA SER A 340 -1.75 3.74 -1.80
C SER A 340 -2.31 2.65 -2.71
N GLU A 341 -1.79 2.51 -3.94
CA GLU A 341 -2.22 1.45 -4.88
C GLU A 341 -1.86 0.06 -4.35
N ALA A 342 -0.66 -0.10 -3.80
CA ALA A 342 -0.21 -1.34 -3.16
C ALA A 342 -1.05 -1.72 -1.91
N ILE A 343 -1.54 -0.73 -1.16
CA ILE A 343 -2.49 -0.96 -0.05
C ILE A 343 -3.87 -1.35 -0.61
N LEU A 344 -4.36 -0.66 -1.65
CA LEU A 344 -5.64 -0.97 -2.30
C LEU A 344 -5.66 -2.37 -2.92
N GLU A 345 -4.60 -2.78 -3.61
CA GLU A 345 -4.42 -4.14 -4.15
C GLU A 345 -4.47 -5.20 -3.03
N ASN A 346 -3.75 -4.95 -1.92
CA ASN A 346 -3.83 -5.85 -0.75
C ASN A 346 -5.23 -5.91 -0.12
N ILE A 347 -5.97 -4.79 -0.08
CA ILE A 347 -7.33 -4.74 0.43
C ILE A 347 -8.32 -5.44 -0.52
N GLN A 348 -8.13 -5.31 -1.83
CA GLN A 348 -8.94 -6.01 -2.85
C GLN A 348 -8.71 -7.52 -2.81
N ASP A 349 -7.46 -7.98 -2.74
CA ASP A 349 -7.15 -9.41 -2.58
C ASP A 349 -7.66 -9.96 -1.21
N LEU A 350 -7.67 -9.14 -0.16
CA LEU A 350 -8.33 -9.46 1.11
C LEU A 350 -9.87 -9.46 1.00
N ALA A 351 -10.47 -8.82 0.01
CA ALA A 351 -11.91 -8.92 -0.29
C ALA A 351 -12.26 -10.18 -1.10
N ASP A 352 -11.39 -10.58 -2.02
CA ASP A 352 -11.52 -11.83 -2.78
C ASP A 352 -11.40 -13.05 -1.85
N VAL A 353 -10.52 -13.00 -0.85
CA VAL A 353 -10.37 -14.03 0.20
C VAL A 353 -11.33 -13.79 1.39
N GLY A 354 -11.90 -12.58 1.50
CA GLY A 354 -12.67 -12.12 2.65
C GLY A 354 -14.02 -12.80 2.84
N THR A 355 -14.50 -12.79 4.09
CA THR A 355 -15.84 -13.27 4.43
C THR A 355 -16.93 -12.42 3.75
N PRO A 356 -18.17 -12.93 3.61
CA PRO A 356 -19.24 -12.23 2.89
C PRO A 356 -19.50 -10.79 3.37
N GLU A 357 -19.24 -10.49 4.65
CA GLU A 357 -19.42 -9.13 5.20
C GLU A 357 -18.45 -8.11 4.59
N PHE A 358 -17.22 -8.50 4.24
CA PHE A 358 -16.22 -7.58 3.68
C PHE A 358 -16.49 -7.27 2.19
N ARG A 359 -17.03 -8.25 1.45
CA ARG A 359 -17.49 -8.03 0.08
C ARG A 359 -18.67 -7.05 0.03
N TYR A 360 -19.62 -7.20 0.95
CA TYR A 360 -20.74 -6.26 1.12
C TYR A 360 -20.23 -4.83 1.40
N GLN A 361 -19.23 -4.64 2.27
CA GLN A 361 -18.65 -3.33 2.54
C GLN A 361 -17.95 -2.71 1.32
N MET A 362 -17.28 -3.51 0.49
CA MET A 362 -16.67 -3.04 -0.76
C MET A 362 -17.72 -2.69 -1.83
N GLU A 363 -18.77 -3.50 -1.96
CA GLU A 363 -19.93 -3.19 -2.82
C GLU A 363 -20.60 -1.89 -2.36
N GLU A 364 -20.87 -1.72 -1.06
CA GLU A 364 -21.41 -0.50 -0.46
C GLU A 364 -20.52 0.73 -0.72
N LEU A 365 -19.19 0.58 -0.64
CA LEU A 365 -18.25 1.67 -0.93
C LEU A 365 -18.17 2.01 -2.43
N THR A 366 -18.29 1.03 -3.33
CA THR A 366 -18.40 1.30 -4.78
C THR A 366 -19.75 1.89 -5.17
N LEU A 367 -20.83 1.45 -4.54
CA LEU A 367 -22.17 2.04 -4.67
C LEU A 367 -22.15 3.49 -4.18
N PHE A 368 -21.57 3.76 -3.01
CA PHE A 368 -21.41 5.11 -2.47
C PHE A 368 -20.62 6.02 -3.42
N LYS A 369 -19.46 5.56 -3.95
CA LYS A 369 -18.69 6.31 -4.94
C LYS A 369 -19.51 6.60 -6.21
N ARG A 370 -20.31 5.65 -6.68
CA ARG A 370 -21.19 5.82 -7.84
C ARG A 370 -22.29 6.85 -7.56
N THR A 371 -23.02 6.70 -6.47
CA THR A 371 -24.08 7.62 -6.05
C THR A 371 -23.54 9.04 -5.81
N ALA A 372 -22.36 9.18 -5.21
CA ALA A 372 -21.70 10.47 -5.02
C ALA A 372 -21.34 11.14 -6.36
N VAL A 373 -20.79 10.39 -7.33
CA VAL A 373 -20.51 10.91 -8.68
C VAL A 373 -21.80 11.32 -9.39
N GLU A 374 -22.85 10.50 -9.33
CA GLU A 374 -24.14 10.81 -9.96
C GLU A 374 -24.80 12.06 -9.32
N GLU A 375 -24.71 12.20 -7.99
CA GLU A 375 -25.23 13.35 -7.25
C GLU A 375 -24.44 14.65 -7.51
N PHE A 376 -23.11 14.61 -7.48
CA PHE A 376 -22.30 15.80 -7.81
C PHE A 376 -22.50 16.23 -9.26
N LEU A 377 -22.64 15.30 -10.21
CA LEU A 377 -23.00 15.62 -11.60
C LEU A 377 -24.42 16.21 -11.72
N ARG A 378 -25.38 15.74 -10.92
CA ARG A 378 -26.74 16.31 -10.85
C ARG A 378 -26.68 17.75 -10.34
N GLN A 379 -25.98 17.98 -9.23
CA GLN A 379 -25.84 19.32 -8.64
C GLN A 379 -25.09 20.29 -9.56
N ALA A 380 -24.00 19.86 -10.20
CA ALA A 380 -23.25 20.69 -11.15
C ALA A 380 -24.13 21.11 -12.35
N LYS A 381 -24.98 20.22 -12.86
CA LYS A 381 -25.96 20.55 -13.91
C LYS A 381 -27.00 21.58 -13.46
N VAL A 382 -27.48 21.47 -12.21
CA VAL A 382 -28.43 22.44 -11.63
C VAL A 382 -27.78 23.82 -11.50
N ASP A 383 -26.55 23.89 -10.99
CA ASP A 383 -25.81 25.16 -10.87
C ASP A 383 -25.54 25.80 -12.24
N VAL A 384 -25.08 25.02 -13.23
CA VAL A 384 -24.94 25.48 -14.63
C VAL A 384 -26.27 26.01 -15.16
N GLY A 385 -27.38 25.31 -14.90
CA GLY A 385 -28.73 25.74 -15.29
C GLY A 385 -29.26 26.97 -14.55
N GLN A 386 -28.59 27.39 -13.47
CA GLN A 386 -28.88 28.59 -12.68
C GLN A 386 -27.80 29.66 -12.84
N GLY A 387 -26.90 29.53 -13.83
CA GLY A 387 -25.85 30.50 -14.12
C GLY A 387 -24.68 30.54 -13.13
N ARG A 388 -24.60 29.64 -12.14
CA ARG A 388 -23.54 29.57 -11.12
C ARG A 388 -22.39 28.66 -11.57
N PHE A 389 -21.58 29.15 -12.50
CA PHE A 389 -20.50 28.35 -13.11
C PHE A 389 -19.36 28.01 -12.13
N ALA A 390 -19.07 28.87 -11.15
CA ALA A 390 -18.04 28.60 -10.13
C ALA A 390 -18.42 27.42 -9.19
N ASP A 391 -19.66 27.40 -8.68
CA ASP A 391 -20.17 26.29 -7.84
C ASP A 391 -20.19 24.97 -8.62
N ALA A 392 -20.63 25.04 -9.87
CA ALA A 392 -20.63 23.90 -10.78
C ALA A 392 -19.22 23.35 -11.02
N LEU A 393 -18.21 24.23 -11.17
CA LEU A 393 -16.81 23.81 -11.29
C LEU A 393 -16.34 23.12 -10.01
N GLY A 394 -16.67 23.65 -8.83
CA GLY A 394 -16.37 23.02 -7.54
C GLY A 394 -16.88 21.58 -7.47
N LYS A 395 -18.15 21.36 -7.80
CA LYS A 395 -18.76 20.01 -7.85
C LYS A 395 -18.15 19.12 -8.93
N LEU A 396 -17.76 19.68 -10.08
CA LEU A 396 -17.13 18.91 -11.16
C LEU A 396 -15.67 18.55 -10.85
N ASN A 397 -14.97 19.34 -10.02
CA ASN A 397 -13.64 19.00 -9.49
C ASN A 397 -13.71 17.76 -8.57
N GLU A 398 -14.73 17.65 -7.71
CA GLU A 398 -14.97 16.45 -6.88
C GLU A 398 -15.21 15.21 -7.76
N VAL A 399 -16.00 15.35 -8.84
CA VAL A 399 -16.20 14.25 -9.80
C VAL A 399 -14.90 13.87 -10.52
N ALA A 400 -14.08 14.84 -10.89
CA ALA A 400 -12.77 14.58 -11.50
C ALA A 400 -11.79 13.90 -10.52
N ALA A 401 -11.82 14.24 -9.23
CA ALA A 401 -11.05 13.55 -8.19
C ALA A 401 -11.50 12.10 -7.99
N LEU A 402 -12.82 11.83 -8.11
CA LEU A 402 -13.39 10.48 -8.04
C LEU A 402 -13.18 9.66 -9.33
N LYS A 403 -12.99 10.31 -10.49
CA LYS A 403 -12.78 9.69 -11.81
C LYS A 403 -11.71 10.40 -12.66
N PRO A 404 -10.42 10.37 -12.27
CA PRO A 404 -9.35 11.14 -12.93
C PRO A 404 -9.01 10.69 -14.36
N GLY A 405 -9.53 9.53 -14.81
CA GLY A 405 -9.32 9.00 -16.16
C GLY A 405 -10.46 9.22 -17.16
N ASP A 406 -11.58 9.85 -16.75
CA ASP A 406 -12.72 10.07 -17.67
C ASP A 406 -12.51 11.33 -18.51
N ALA A 407 -12.07 11.14 -19.76
CA ALA A 407 -11.78 12.23 -20.69
C ALA A 407 -12.96 13.20 -20.91
N LYS A 408 -14.22 12.74 -20.76
CA LYS A 408 -15.40 13.61 -20.92
C LYS A 408 -15.63 14.50 -19.71
N ILE A 409 -15.33 14.01 -18.51
CA ILE A 409 -15.36 14.81 -17.27
C ILE A 409 -14.24 15.85 -17.31
N VAL A 410 -13.01 15.44 -17.66
CA VAL A 410 -11.85 16.33 -17.71
C VAL A 410 -12.02 17.43 -18.77
N ASP A 411 -12.56 17.14 -19.96
CA ASP A 411 -12.85 18.20 -20.94
C ASP A 411 -14.00 19.12 -20.49
N SER A 412 -15.08 18.56 -19.93
CA SER A 412 -16.18 19.36 -19.34
C SER A 412 -15.68 20.29 -18.24
N GLN A 413 -14.77 19.81 -17.38
CA GLN A 413 -14.12 20.58 -16.31
C GLN A 413 -13.26 21.71 -16.89
N ALA A 414 -12.45 21.43 -17.90
CA ALA A 414 -11.62 22.44 -18.56
C ALA A 414 -12.45 23.52 -19.29
N ARG A 415 -13.58 23.13 -19.90
CA ARG A 415 -14.53 24.06 -20.54
C ARG A 415 -15.25 24.94 -19.50
N LEU A 416 -15.79 24.32 -18.45
CA LEU A 416 -16.49 25.01 -17.38
C LEU A 416 -15.58 25.97 -16.61
N LYS A 417 -14.31 25.59 -16.41
CA LYS A 417 -13.29 26.45 -15.80
C LYS A 417 -13.12 27.78 -16.55
N ILE A 418 -12.93 27.73 -17.86
CA ILE A 418 -12.78 28.93 -18.71
C ILE A 418 -14.02 29.84 -18.62
N VAL A 419 -15.23 29.27 -18.57
CA VAL A 419 -16.45 30.07 -18.35
C VAL A 419 -16.41 30.72 -16.97
N SER A 420 -16.17 29.94 -15.91
CA SER A 420 -16.20 30.42 -14.52
C SER A 420 -15.13 31.46 -14.19
N GLU A 421 -14.00 31.47 -14.91
CA GLU A 421 -12.92 32.47 -14.73
C GLU A 421 -13.32 33.86 -15.26
N VAL A 422 -14.17 33.93 -16.29
CA VAL A 422 -14.66 35.19 -16.87
C VAL A 422 -16.03 35.58 -16.31
N TYR A 423 -16.90 34.59 -16.08
CA TYR A 423 -18.24 34.72 -15.52
C TYR A 423 -18.44 33.66 -14.43
N PRO A 424 -18.05 33.94 -13.17
CA PRO A 424 -18.27 33.03 -12.04
C PRO A 424 -19.77 32.74 -11.81
N GLU A 425 -20.60 33.76 -12.02
CA GLU A 425 -22.05 33.73 -11.90
C GLU A 425 -22.69 34.71 -12.92
N ILE A 426 -23.83 34.34 -13.49
CA ILE A 426 -24.71 35.22 -14.29
C ILE A 426 -26.11 35.16 -13.67
N LYS A 427 -26.67 36.30 -13.26
CA LYS A 427 -27.92 36.37 -12.48
C LYS A 427 -29.13 36.74 -13.33
N ASP A 428 -28.99 37.78 -14.16
CA ASP A 428 -30.15 38.42 -14.79
C ASP A 428 -30.43 37.87 -16.20
N PHE A 429 -29.95 36.66 -16.51
CA PHE A 429 -30.13 36.05 -17.84
C PHE A 429 -31.59 35.71 -18.20
N TYR A 430 -32.53 35.85 -17.26
CA TYR A 430 -33.97 35.76 -17.48
C TYR A 430 -34.62 37.11 -17.85
N THR A 431 -33.96 38.24 -17.59
CA THR A 431 -34.53 39.59 -17.67
C THR A 431 -33.73 40.54 -18.57
N ASP A 432 -32.41 40.35 -18.66
CA ASP A 432 -31.49 41.11 -19.50
C ASP A 432 -31.12 40.31 -20.77
N PRO A 433 -31.53 40.75 -21.98
CA PRO A 433 -31.19 40.10 -23.25
C PRO A 433 -29.69 39.92 -23.50
N ALA A 434 -28.86 40.81 -22.95
CA ALA A 434 -27.41 40.76 -23.15
C ALA A 434 -26.77 39.68 -22.26
N GLN A 435 -27.19 39.58 -20.99
CA GLN A 435 -26.80 38.47 -20.12
C GLN A 435 -27.35 37.12 -20.61
N ALA A 436 -28.57 37.09 -21.16
CA ALA A 436 -29.14 35.91 -21.80
C ALA A 436 -28.26 35.37 -22.93
N ALA A 437 -27.73 36.25 -23.79
CA ALA A 437 -26.83 35.89 -24.88
C ALA A 437 -25.46 35.36 -24.38
N VAL A 438 -24.91 35.92 -23.30
CA VAL A 438 -23.69 35.38 -22.66
C VAL A 438 -23.94 34.00 -22.05
N TYR A 439 -25.05 33.82 -21.35
CA TYR A 439 -25.43 32.57 -20.72
C TYR A 439 -25.61 31.44 -21.74
N ASP A 440 -26.40 31.67 -22.79
CA ASP A 440 -26.61 30.70 -23.88
C ASP A 440 -25.31 30.40 -24.66
N GLY A 441 -24.47 31.41 -24.91
CA GLY A 441 -23.12 31.22 -25.46
C GLY A 441 -22.25 30.31 -24.59
N SER A 442 -22.28 30.53 -23.27
CA SER A 442 -21.54 29.74 -22.28
C SER A 442 -22.03 28.28 -22.21
N LEU A 443 -23.34 28.04 -22.21
CA LEU A 443 -23.92 26.69 -22.27
C LEU A 443 -23.52 25.94 -23.55
N LYS A 444 -23.52 26.64 -24.69
CA LYS A 444 -23.07 26.06 -25.97
C LYS A 444 -21.59 25.68 -25.94
N PHE A 445 -20.73 26.46 -25.30
CA PHE A 445 -19.32 26.10 -25.14
C PHE A 445 -19.10 24.93 -24.17
N ILE A 446 -19.80 24.90 -23.03
CA ILE A 446 -19.74 23.79 -22.07
C ILE A 446 -20.22 22.47 -22.71
N SER A 447 -21.21 22.55 -23.60
CA SER A 447 -21.71 21.39 -24.37
C SER A 447 -20.92 21.06 -25.66
N GLY A 448 -19.78 21.70 -25.91
CA GLY A 448 -18.89 21.40 -27.04
C GLY A 448 -19.31 22.00 -28.39
N LYS A 449 -20.27 22.92 -28.42
CA LYS A 449 -20.77 23.58 -29.65
C LYS A 449 -20.01 24.88 -29.92
N ASP A 450 -18.71 24.76 -30.12
CA ASP A 450 -17.75 25.87 -30.05
C ASP A 450 -18.05 27.03 -31.04
N ARG A 451 -18.34 26.73 -32.31
CA ARG A 451 -18.76 27.75 -33.30
C ARG A 451 -20.04 28.48 -32.87
N ALA A 452 -21.03 27.74 -32.37
CA ALA A 452 -22.30 28.32 -31.97
C ALA A 452 -22.15 29.20 -30.72
N ALA A 453 -21.24 28.85 -29.80
CA ALA A 453 -20.90 29.67 -28.64
C ALA A 453 -20.31 31.03 -29.07
N LEU A 454 -19.31 31.01 -29.95
CA LEU A 454 -18.68 32.23 -30.47
C LEU A 454 -19.68 33.18 -31.13
N VAL A 455 -20.67 32.67 -31.86
CA VAL A 455 -21.72 33.49 -32.49
C VAL A 455 -22.60 34.22 -31.45
N ASN A 456 -23.08 33.54 -30.40
CA ASN A 456 -23.93 34.22 -29.40
C ASN A 456 -23.12 35.16 -28.50
N LEU A 457 -21.83 34.87 -28.26
CA LEU A 457 -20.94 35.78 -27.55
C LEU A 457 -20.57 37.03 -28.38
N ALA A 458 -20.45 36.88 -29.70
CA ALA A 458 -20.31 38.02 -30.61
C ALA A 458 -21.59 38.89 -30.60
N TYR A 459 -22.77 38.27 -30.61
CA TYR A 459 -24.04 38.98 -30.44
C TYR A 459 -24.13 39.68 -29.07
N ALA A 460 -23.79 38.99 -27.97
CA ALA A 460 -23.74 39.59 -26.63
C ALA A 460 -22.82 40.83 -26.57
N LYS A 461 -21.67 40.79 -27.26
CA LYS A 461 -20.76 41.94 -27.39
C LYS A 461 -21.38 43.13 -28.13
N THR A 462 -22.25 42.91 -29.12
CA THR A 462 -22.99 44.01 -29.78
C THR A 462 -24.01 44.67 -28.86
N LEU A 463 -24.58 43.93 -27.90
CA LEU A 463 -25.48 44.45 -26.88
C LEU A 463 -24.73 45.13 -25.72
N MET A 464 -23.49 44.72 -25.43
CA MET A 464 -22.64 45.28 -24.37
C MET A 464 -21.27 45.75 -24.91
N PRO A 465 -21.23 46.82 -25.75
CA PRO A 465 -20.00 47.28 -26.37
C PRO A 465 -18.94 47.81 -25.37
N GLY A 466 -19.36 48.17 -24.16
CA GLY A 466 -18.46 48.61 -23.07
C GLY A 466 -17.94 47.47 -22.18
N ASP A 467 -18.43 46.24 -22.30
CA ASP A 467 -17.96 45.10 -21.50
C ASP A 467 -16.88 44.33 -22.27
N ALA A 468 -15.69 44.19 -21.67
CA ALA A 468 -14.59 43.43 -22.23
C ALA A 468 -14.74 41.91 -22.05
N ARG A 469 -15.60 41.46 -21.11
CA ARG A 469 -15.73 40.04 -20.73
C ARG A 469 -16.22 39.12 -21.88
N PRO A 470 -17.19 39.50 -22.75
CA PRO A 470 -17.57 38.66 -23.89
C PRO A 470 -16.41 38.43 -24.86
N GLU A 471 -15.58 39.45 -25.09
CA GLU A 471 -14.36 39.34 -25.93
C GLU A 471 -13.28 38.48 -25.26
N ALA A 472 -13.08 38.62 -23.95
CA ALA A 472 -12.16 37.77 -23.19
C ALA A 472 -12.58 36.29 -23.25
N LEU A 473 -13.86 35.99 -23.07
CA LEU A 473 -14.38 34.62 -23.15
C LEU A 473 -14.25 34.05 -24.57
N MET A 474 -14.58 34.83 -25.62
CA MET A 474 -14.37 34.40 -27.01
C MET A 474 -12.91 34.03 -27.29
N ARG A 475 -11.94 34.87 -26.87
CA ARG A 475 -10.51 34.58 -27.05
C ARG A 475 -10.06 33.32 -26.30
N ALA A 476 -10.58 33.07 -25.11
CA ALA A 476 -10.28 31.86 -24.35
C ALA A 476 -10.85 30.59 -25.02
N ILE A 477 -12.04 30.69 -25.63
CA ILE A 477 -12.65 29.62 -26.44
C ILE A 477 -11.80 29.35 -27.69
N GLU A 478 -11.41 30.39 -28.42
CA GLU A 478 -10.53 30.29 -29.60
C GLU A 478 -9.21 29.59 -29.24
N ALA A 479 -8.57 29.99 -28.13
CA ALA A 479 -7.31 29.43 -27.66
C ALA A 479 -7.39 27.94 -27.24
N LYS A 480 -8.51 27.49 -26.63
CA LYS A 480 -8.70 26.07 -26.26
C LYS A 480 -9.09 25.19 -27.44
N THR A 481 -9.85 25.71 -28.39
CA THR A 481 -10.54 24.90 -29.42
C THR A 481 -9.90 24.97 -30.80
N GLY A 482 -9.10 26.01 -31.08
CA GLY A 482 -8.58 26.30 -32.42
C GLY A 482 -9.66 26.75 -33.41
N VAL A 483 -10.93 26.89 -32.97
CA VAL A 483 -12.02 27.39 -33.80
C VAL A 483 -11.93 28.90 -33.85
N ILE A 484 -11.44 29.43 -34.97
CA ILE A 484 -11.36 30.87 -35.22
C ILE A 484 -12.74 31.39 -35.61
N ARG A 485 -13.11 32.59 -35.13
CA ARG A 485 -14.27 33.34 -35.64
C ARG A 485 -14.10 33.60 -37.15
N GLU A 486 -14.97 33.06 -37.98
CA GLU A 486 -15.10 33.53 -39.37
C GLU A 486 -15.42 35.03 -39.33
N ALA A 487 -14.75 35.81 -40.18
CA ALA A 487 -14.92 37.27 -40.25
C ALA A 487 -16.27 37.61 -40.92
N ALA A 488 -17.36 37.34 -40.21
CA ALA A 488 -18.71 37.59 -40.66
C ALA A 488 -18.99 39.09 -40.71
N VAL A 489 -18.92 39.61 -41.93
CA VAL A 489 -19.57 40.83 -42.44
C VAL A 489 -20.79 41.23 -41.61
N LEU A 490 -20.62 42.20 -40.69
CA LEU A 490 -21.66 43.14 -40.25
C LEU A 490 -21.13 44.14 -39.21
N ALA A 491 -20.67 45.30 -39.68
CA ALA A 491 -20.81 46.55 -38.97
C ALA A 491 -20.78 47.72 -39.97
N VAL A 492 -21.76 48.64 -39.84
CA VAL A 492 -21.77 49.98 -40.43
C VAL A 492 -21.97 50.06 -41.97
N ALA A 493 -23.20 49.75 -42.40
CA ALA A 493 -23.81 50.36 -43.59
C ALA A 493 -24.54 51.68 -43.24
N VAL A 494 -23.92 52.57 -42.45
CA VAL A 494 -24.39 53.94 -42.20
C VAL A 494 -23.19 54.88 -42.01
N SER A 495 -23.16 56.00 -42.75
CA SER A 495 -22.20 57.10 -42.64
C SER A 495 -20.79 56.90 -43.24
N SER A 496 -20.64 57.28 -44.52
CA SER A 496 -19.77 58.41 -44.90
C SER A 496 -19.80 58.70 -46.41
N ALA A 497 -20.90 59.27 -46.92
CA ALA A 497 -20.91 59.95 -48.22
C ALA A 497 -21.99 61.04 -48.30
N ALA A 498 -21.59 62.22 -48.80
CA ALA A 498 -22.42 63.32 -49.31
C ALA A 498 -23.42 64.03 -48.36
N MET A 499 -22.97 65.16 -47.81
CA MET A 499 -23.73 66.43 -47.79
C MET A 499 -23.85 66.96 -49.24
N PRO A 500 -24.89 67.71 -49.66
CA PRO A 500 -25.25 69.02 -49.06
C PRO A 500 -26.74 69.32 -48.83
N SER A 501 -26.98 70.45 -48.16
CA SER A 501 -28.25 71.11 -47.78
C SER A 501 -28.93 71.84 -48.97
N PRO A 502 -30.04 72.63 -48.84
CA PRO A 502 -30.84 72.98 -47.64
C PRO A 502 -32.39 73.04 -47.79
N ALA A 503 -33.06 73.38 -46.67
CA ALA A 503 -34.35 74.09 -46.51
C ALA A 503 -35.71 73.41 -46.84
N VAL A 504 -36.67 73.53 -45.90
CA VAL A 504 -37.99 74.22 -46.01
C VAL A 504 -38.75 74.06 -44.66
N ALA A 505 -39.73 74.94 -44.38
CA ALA A 505 -40.38 75.15 -43.07
C ALA A 505 -41.77 74.47 -42.90
N VAL A 506 -42.61 75.02 -41.99
CA VAL A 506 -44.04 74.68 -41.64
C VAL A 506 -44.15 73.68 -40.47
N SER A 507 -44.56 74.06 -39.23
CA SER A 507 -45.93 74.28 -38.67
C SER A 507 -46.77 72.98 -38.55
N SER A 508 -47.77 72.81 -37.66
CA SER A 508 -48.29 73.49 -36.46
C SER A 508 -49.36 72.59 -35.78
N ASP A 509 -49.71 72.86 -34.51
CA ASP A 509 -50.96 72.42 -33.84
C ASP A 509 -51.25 70.89 -33.69
N ALA A 510 -52.34 70.43 -33.05
CA ALA A 510 -52.85 70.67 -31.67
C ALA A 510 -54.01 69.67 -31.39
N ALA A 511 -54.36 69.50 -30.10
CA ALA A 511 -55.68 68.99 -29.61
C ALA A 511 -56.03 67.50 -29.89
N VAL A 512 -57.02 66.81 -29.27
CA VAL A 512 -57.82 66.93 -28.00
C VAL A 512 -58.58 65.57 -27.81
N VAL A 513 -59.39 65.38 -26.73
CA VAL A 513 -60.31 64.24 -26.41
C VAL A 513 -59.63 63.09 -25.62
N SER A 514 -59.86 62.80 -24.32
CA SER A 514 -61.02 62.88 -23.39
C SER A 514 -62.04 61.73 -23.59
N ILE A 515 -62.22 60.70 -22.72
CA ILE A 515 -62.93 60.73 -21.43
C ILE A 515 -63.01 59.27 -20.87
N SER A 516 -62.72 59.12 -19.57
CA SER A 516 -63.41 58.38 -18.46
C SER A 516 -64.15 57.03 -18.72
N SER A 517 -64.55 56.19 -17.75
CA SER A 517 -64.65 56.21 -16.26
C SER A 517 -64.73 54.73 -15.77
N MET A 518 -64.87 54.31 -14.49
CA MET A 518 -65.10 54.95 -13.18
C MET A 518 -64.27 54.23 -12.08
N ALA A 519 -64.15 54.82 -10.88
CA ALA A 519 -63.92 54.12 -9.62
C ALA A 519 -64.51 54.93 -8.45
N ALA A 520 -65.20 54.28 -7.48
CA ALA A 520 -65.59 54.80 -6.16
C ALA A 520 -66.47 53.77 -5.39
N ALA A 521 -66.60 53.72 -4.05
CA ALA A 521 -65.71 54.14 -2.95
C ALA A 521 -66.33 53.72 -1.58
N SER A 522 -65.48 53.24 -0.63
CA SER A 522 -65.49 53.52 0.84
C SER A 522 -66.78 53.31 1.68
N PRO A 523 -66.87 53.59 3.02
CA PRO A 523 -65.87 54.02 4.03
C PRO A 523 -65.85 53.12 5.31
N ALA A 524 -65.51 53.67 6.50
CA ALA A 524 -65.12 52.95 7.73
C ALA A 524 -65.71 53.55 9.05
N VAL A 525 -65.35 52.95 10.21
CA VAL A 525 -65.25 53.50 11.60
C VAL A 525 -66.29 53.08 12.69
N ALA A 526 -65.74 52.64 13.85
CA ALA A 526 -66.16 52.76 15.27
C ALA A 526 -66.94 51.65 16.09
N VAL A 527 -66.17 51.04 17.02
CA VAL A 527 -66.33 50.99 18.51
C VAL A 527 -67.44 50.16 19.23
N SER A 528 -66.95 49.24 20.09
CA SER A 528 -67.49 48.75 21.39
C SER A 528 -68.74 47.83 21.46
N SER A 529 -68.48 46.54 21.73
CA SER A 529 -68.88 45.90 23.01
C SER A 529 -68.12 44.58 23.25
N ALA A 530 -67.80 44.28 24.51
CA ALA A 530 -67.55 42.93 25.02
C ALA A 530 -68.79 42.54 25.86
N PRO A 531 -69.29 41.31 25.79
CA PRO A 531 -68.63 40.09 26.27
C PRO A 531 -68.30 39.14 25.10
N GLU A 532 -67.62 37.99 25.24
CA GLU A 532 -67.74 36.92 26.24
C GLU A 532 -66.50 36.01 26.16
N LEU A 533 -66.13 35.29 27.24
CA LEU A 533 -65.01 34.34 27.21
C LEU A 533 -65.39 33.06 26.46
N VAL A 534 -65.45 33.15 25.12
CA VAL A 534 -65.54 31.99 24.24
C VAL A 534 -64.16 31.31 24.21
N ALA A 535 -64.11 30.04 24.62
CA ALA A 535 -62.90 29.23 24.49
C ALA A 535 -62.47 29.17 23.01
N PRO A 536 -61.16 29.19 22.69
CA PRO A 536 -60.71 29.26 21.29
C PRO A 536 -61.29 28.11 20.47
N GLU A 537 -61.96 28.46 19.38
CA GLU A 537 -62.62 27.50 18.49
C GLU A 537 -61.61 26.46 17.96
N PRO A 538 -62.02 25.18 17.80
CA PRO A 538 -61.11 24.12 17.39
C PRO A 538 -60.46 24.35 16.01
N GLU A 539 -61.06 25.18 15.15
CA GLU A 539 -60.49 25.55 13.84
C GLU A 539 -59.31 26.52 13.95
N ALA A 540 -59.32 27.45 14.93
CA ALA A 540 -58.20 28.34 15.20
C ALA A 540 -57.01 27.59 15.84
N ALA A 541 -57.29 26.62 16.71
CA ALA A 541 -56.27 25.72 17.24
C ALA A 541 -55.65 24.85 16.14
N SER A 542 -56.48 24.21 15.30
CA SER A 542 -56.04 23.36 14.17
C SER A 542 -55.16 24.10 13.15
N SER A 543 -55.50 25.35 12.81
CA SER A 543 -54.70 26.18 11.90
C SER A 543 -53.36 26.63 12.51
N LEU A 544 -53.30 26.87 13.83
CA LEU A 544 -52.05 27.13 14.54
C LEU A 544 -51.19 25.87 14.70
N GLU A 545 -51.78 24.71 15.00
CA GLU A 545 -51.09 23.43 15.10
C GLU A 545 -50.49 22.99 13.77
N THR A 546 -51.22 23.13 12.66
CA THR A 546 -50.71 22.82 11.31
C THR A 546 -49.59 23.77 10.88
N ALA A 547 -49.67 25.06 11.20
CA ALA A 547 -48.59 26.02 10.97
C ALA A 547 -47.34 25.72 11.83
N ALA A 548 -47.54 25.35 13.10
CA ALA A 548 -46.47 24.94 14.01
C ALA A 548 -45.79 23.64 13.53
N ALA A 549 -46.57 22.64 13.10
CA ALA A 549 -46.07 21.38 12.55
C ALA A 549 -45.28 21.59 11.24
N ALA A 550 -45.74 22.48 10.35
CA ALA A 550 -45.00 22.84 9.14
C ALA A 550 -43.65 23.50 9.48
N ARG A 551 -43.61 24.37 10.49
CA ARG A 551 -42.39 25.03 10.96
C ARG A 551 -41.44 24.05 11.67
N ALA A 552 -41.96 23.16 12.51
CA ALA A 552 -41.19 22.10 13.16
C ALA A 552 -40.56 21.15 12.13
N LYS A 553 -41.32 20.77 11.08
CA LYS A 553 -40.81 19.98 9.96
C LYS A 553 -39.68 20.69 9.21
N GLN A 554 -39.85 21.98 8.86
CA GLN A 554 -38.81 22.76 8.17
C GLN A 554 -37.54 22.90 9.03
N MET A 555 -37.69 23.04 10.35
CA MET A 555 -36.59 23.11 11.30
C MET A 555 -35.88 21.75 11.47
N SER A 556 -36.64 20.66 11.47
CA SER A 556 -36.13 19.27 11.42
C SER A 556 -35.32 19.01 10.15
N GLU A 557 -35.83 19.40 8.97
CA GLU A 557 -35.10 19.32 7.70
C GLU A 557 -33.79 20.14 7.71
N GLY A 558 -33.80 21.32 8.34
CA GLY A 558 -32.60 22.14 8.56
C GLY A 558 -31.56 21.46 9.45
N TYR A 559 -31.97 20.91 10.59
CA TYR A 559 -31.06 20.15 11.46
C TYR A 559 -30.57 18.86 10.82
N MET A 560 -31.37 18.19 9.99
CA MET A 560 -30.95 17.04 9.19
C MET A 560 -29.81 17.39 8.22
N ALA A 561 -29.89 18.52 7.53
CA ALA A 561 -28.83 19.00 6.65
C ALA A 561 -27.54 19.31 7.43
N LEU A 562 -27.64 20.01 8.57
CA LEU A 562 -26.50 20.30 9.45
C LEU A 562 -25.87 19.02 10.04
N MET A 563 -26.70 18.04 10.41
CA MET A 563 -26.25 16.74 10.94
C MET A 563 -25.46 15.96 9.89
N GLU A 564 -25.89 15.98 8.63
CA GLU A 564 -25.18 15.32 7.52
C GLU A 564 -23.83 16.02 7.21
N VAL A 565 -23.76 17.34 7.32
CA VAL A 565 -22.49 18.10 7.21
C VAL A 565 -21.55 17.73 8.37
N ALA A 566 -22.04 17.76 9.62
CA ALA A 566 -21.26 17.38 10.79
C ALA A 566 -20.76 15.92 10.72
N PHE A 567 -21.56 15.01 10.17
CA PHE A 567 -21.19 13.61 9.98
C PHE A 567 -20.06 13.44 8.95
N ARG A 568 -20.08 14.22 7.86
CA ARG A 568 -18.97 14.26 6.88
C ARG A 568 -17.70 14.89 7.44
N GLN A 569 -17.83 15.84 8.36
CA GLN A 569 -16.71 16.46 9.08
C GLN A 569 -16.20 15.60 10.26
N LEU A 570 -16.79 14.43 10.50
CA LEU A 570 -16.45 13.51 11.59
C LEU A 570 -16.69 14.10 13.00
N GLU A 571 -17.52 15.15 13.12
CA GLU A 571 -17.89 15.82 14.37
C GLU A 571 -18.97 15.01 15.13
N TYR A 572 -18.66 13.77 15.53
CA TYR A 572 -19.65 12.79 16.00
C TYR A 572 -20.49 13.25 17.21
N ASP A 573 -19.92 13.98 18.16
CA ASP A 573 -20.68 14.51 19.31
C ASP A 573 -21.73 15.54 18.88
N LYS A 574 -21.42 16.36 17.87
CA LYS A 574 -22.34 17.33 17.27
C LYS A 574 -23.41 16.65 16.42
N VAL A 575 -23.07 15.55 15.73
CA VAL A 575 -24.06 14.67 15.08
C VAL A 575 -25.06 14.15 16.10
N ILE A 576 -24.61 13.70 17.28
CA ILE A 576 -25.50 13.21 18.35
C ILE A 576 -26.40 14.33 18.89
N GLN A 577 -25.87 15.55 19.06
CA GLN A 577 -26.68 16.71 19.47
C GLN A 577 -27.75 17.07 18.42
N LEU A 578 -27.36 17.18 17.15
CA LEU A 578 -28.27 17.52 16.05
C LEU A 578 -29.30 16.41 15.80
N ALA A 579 -28.92 15.14 15.91
CA ALA A 579 -29.86 14.03 15.82
C ALA A 579 -30.92 14.06 16.92
N LYS A 580 -30.56 14.44 18.15
CA LYS A 580 -31.53 14.62 19.24
C LYS A 580 -32.51 15.77 18.95
N GLN A 581 -32.01 16.90 18.43
CA GLN A 581 -32.87 18.02 18.01
C GLN A 581 -33.82 17.64 16.86
N VAL A 582 -33.39 16.78 15.94
CA VAL A 582 -34.29 16.20 14.92
C VAL A 582 -35.35 15.31 15.57
N ILE A 583 -34.95 14.41 16.48
CA ILE A 583 -35.86 13.47 17.15
C ILE A 583 -36.88 14.19 18.04
N GLU A 584 -36.52 15.31 18.67
CA GLU A 584 -37.44 16.18 19.42
C GLU A 584 -38.50 16.87 18.52
N LEU A 585 -38.23 17.02 17.22
CA LEU A 585 -39.16 17.62 16.24
C LEU A 585 -39.89 16.59 15.37
N ASP A 586 -39.31 15.40 15.21
CA ASP A 586 -39.82 14.26 14.44
C ASP A 586 -39.33 12.95 15.07
N GLU A 587 -40.08 12.44 16.05
CA GLU A 587 -39.81 11.16 16.72
C GLU A 587 -39.82 9.96 15.75
N SER A 588 -40.37 10.12 14.55
CA SER A 588 -40.43 9.06 13.54
C SER A 588 -39.20 9.01 12.63
N ASN A 589 -38.24 9.92 12.80
CA ASN A 589 -37.12 10.11 11.88
C ASN A 589 -36.08 8.97 11.93
N VAL A 590 -36.29 7.95 11.12
CA VAL A 590 -35.42 6.77 11.00
C VAL A 590 -33.95 7.16 10.71
N LEU A 591 -33.72 8.21 9.91
CA LEU A 591 -32.37 8.61 9.50
C LEU A 591 -31.60 9.29 10.63
N ALA A 592 -32.25 10.10 11.47
CA ALA A 592 -31.65 10.66 12.68
C ALA A 592 -31.19 9.56 13.65
N TYR A 593 -32.03 8.55 13.92
CA TYR A 593 -31.64 7.40 14.75
C TYR A 593 -30.49 6.58 14.13
N LYS A 594 -30.47 6.37 12.81
CA LYS A 594 -29.35 5.71 12.11
C LYS A 594 -28.04 6.50 12.24
N ARG A 595 -28.07 7.82 12.01
CA ARG A 595 -26.89 8.70 12.11
C ARG A 595 -26.38 8.81 13.55
N MET A 596 -27.27 8.92 14.54
CA MET A 596 -26.92 8.86 15.96
C MET A 596 -26.29 7.53 16.35
N GLY A 597 -26.84 6.40 15.89
CA GLY A 597 -26.27 5.07 16.10
C GLY A 597 -24.87 4.90 15.48
N ALA A 598 -24.66 5.42 14.27
CA ALA A 598 -23.35 5.43 13.62
C ALA A 598 -22.33 6.32 14.36
N ALA A 599 -22.74 7.50 14.84
CA ALA A 599 -21.89 8.40 15.61
C ALA A 599 -21.46 7.79 16.97
N TYR A 600 -22.41 7.19 17.73
CA TYR A 600 -22.06 6.46 18.95
C TYR A 600 -21.13 5.26 18.67
N HIS A 601 -21.32 4.56 17.55
CA HIS A 601 -20.43 3.46 17.16
C HIS A 601 -19.00 3.95 16.88
N ALA A 602 -18.84 5.07 16.16
CA ALA A 602 -17.54 5.69 15.90
C ALA A 602 -16.85 6.16 17.20
N LEU A 603 -17.62 6.66 18.16
CA LEU A 603 -17.15 7.02 19.51
C LEU A 603 -16.94 5.81 20.45
N LYS A 604 -17.07 4.56 19.95
CA LYS A 604 -16.96 3.30 20.71
C LYS A 604 -17.97 3.14 21.86
N ARG A 605 -19.05 3.92 21.82
CA ARG A 605 -20.19 3.89 22.77
C ARG A 605 -21.22 2.87 22.29
N TYR A 606 -20.79 1.61 22.26
CA TYR A 606 -21.51 0.52 21.60
C TYR A 606 -22.92 0.23 22.17
N PRO A 607 -23.19 0.31 23.49
CA PRO A 607 -24.55 0.16 24.03
C PRO A 607 -25.52 1.23 23.53
N GLU A 608 -25.10 2.50 23.52
CA GLU A 608 -25.93 3.62 23.03
C GLU A 608 -26.11 3.57 21.50
N ALA A 609 -25.09 3.11 20.78
CA ALA A 609 -25.18 2.82 19.35
C ALA A 609 -26.26 1.75 19.08
N LEU A 610 -26.21 0.62 19.80
CA LEU A 610 -27.17 -0.48 19.65
C LEU A 610 -28.61 0.00 19.92
N SER A 611 -28.82 0.71 21.04
CA SER A 611 -30.13 1.26 21.39
C SER A 611 -30.69 2.21 20.31
N SER A 612 -29.85 3.10 19.78
CA SER A 612 -30.25 4.03 18.71
C SER A 612 -30.66 3.30 17.43
N LEU A 613 -29.92 2.24 17.07
CA LEU A 613 -30.20 1.43 15.87
C LEU A 613 -31.46 0.56 16.05
N GLU A 614 -31.73 0.06 17.26
CA GLU A 614 -32.98 -0.65 17.57
C GLU A 614 -34.21 0.24 17.47
N SER A 615 -34.11 1.52 17.86
CA SER A 615 -35.16 2.52 17.60
C SER A 615 -35.38 2.76 16.11
N ALA A 616 -34.30 2.95 15.33
CA ALA A 616 -34.41 3.00 13.87
C ALA A 616 -35.07 1.74 13.28
N PHE A 617 -34.78 0.55 13.80
CA PHE A 617 -35.35 -0.72 13.31
C PHE A 617 -36.85 -0.88 13.62
N LYS A 618 -37.34 -0.28 14.70
CA LYS A 618 -38.77 -0.24 15.03
C LYS A 618 -39.55 0.67 14.07
N LEU A 619 -38.94 1.80 13.70
CA LEU A 619 -39.55 2.84 12.86
C LEU A 619 -39.37 2.59 11.35
N GLU A 620 -38.36 1.82 10.95
CA GLU A 620 -38.09 1.48 9.55
C GLU A 620 -39.23 0.65 8.94
N LYS A 621 -39.77 1.17 7.82
CA LYS A 621 -40.88 0.57 7.08
C LYS A 621 -40.41 -0.19 5.84
N ASP A 622 -39.27 0.17 5.26
CA ASP A 622 -38.73 -0.53 4.10
C ASP A 622 -38.17 -1.90 4.50
N VAL A 623 -38.58 -2.97 3.80
CA VAL A 623 -38.28 -4.35 4.18
C VAL A 623 -36.79 -4.67 4.07
N GLU A 624 -36.08 -4.14 3.07
CA GLU A 624 -34.68 -4.46 2.83
C GLU A 624 -33.76 -3.58 3.70
N ALA A 625 -34.08 -2.30 3.89
CA ALA A 625 -33.44 -1.43 4.86
C ALA A 625 -33.61 -1.93 6.30
N ARG A 626 -34.76 -2.55 6.61
CA ARG A 626 -35.02 -3.18 7.91
C ARG A 626 -34.19 -4.46 8.08
N LYS A 627 -34.05 -5.27 7.03
CA LYS A 627 -33.23 -6.49 7.01
C LYS A 627 -31.73 -6.20 7.16
N THR A 628 -31.20 -5.21 6.45
CA THR A 628 -29.80 -4.76 6.60
C THR A 628 -29.54 -4.21 8.01
N LEU A 629 -30.43 -3.36 8.52
CA LEU A 629 -30.34 -2.84 9.88
C LEU A 629 -30.42 -3.93 10.96
N ARG A 630 -31.23 -4.98 10.77
CA ARG A 630 -31.25 -6.17 11.65
C ARG A 630 -29.90 -6.89 11.67
N SER A 631 -29.28 -7.06 10.49
CA SER A 631 -27.96 -7.70 10.38
C SER A 631 -26.91 -6.93 11.18
N TYR A 632 -26.89 -5.60 11.02
CA TYR A 632 -25.96 -4.72 11.73
C TYR A 632 -26.18 -4.72 13.26
N ILE A 633 -27.44 -4.66 13.72
CA ILE A 633 -27.80 -4.80 15.15
C ILE A 633 -27.30 -6.15 15.71
N ASN A 634 -27.51 -7.25 14.98
CA ASN A 634 -27.07 -8.58 15.41
C ASN A 634 -25.54 -8.68 15.51
N ALA A 635 -24.81 -8.13 14.53
CA ALA A 635 -23.35 -8.09 14.52
C ALA A 635 -22.80 -7.23 15.68
N LEU A 636 -23.35 -6.04 15.89
CA LEU A 636 -22.96 -5.15 16.99
C LEU A 636 -23.28 -5.78 18.37
N ALA A 637 -24.44 -6.40 18.54
CA ALA A 637 -24.79 -7.12 19.76
C ALA A 637 -23.88 -8.35 19.99
N ALA A 638 -23.46 -9.05 18.94
CA ALA A 638 -22.49 -10.14 19.04
C ALA A 638 -21.10 -9.63 19.43
N PHE A 639 -20.66 -8.50 18.85
CA PHE A 639 -19.42 -7.83 19.21
C PHE A 639 -19.43 -7.37 20.68
N ILE A 640 -20.50 -6.71 21.14
CA ILE A 640 -20.65 -6.32 22.56
C ILE A 640 -20.61 -7.55 23.47
N ARG A 641 -21.37 -8.62 23.17
CA ARG A 641 -21.31 -9.87 23.94
C ARG A 641 -19.92 -10.50 23.96
N ARG A 642 -19.18 -10.42 22.84
CA ARG A 642 -17.80 -10.92 22.76
C ARG A 642 -16.86 -10.05 23.58
N ALA A 643 -16.91 -8.74 23.45
CA ALA A 643 -16.09 -7.79 24.22
C ALA A 643 -16.37 -7.90 25.73
N SER A 644 -17.64 -8.04 26.15
CA SER A 644 -18.00 -8.32 27.54
C SER A 644 -17.54 -9.71 28.01
N ARG A 645 -17.60 -10.73 27.15
CA ARG A 645 -17.03 -12.06 27.48
C ARG A 645 -15.51 -12.03 27.55
N GLU A 646 -14.82 -11.28 26.70
CA GLU A 646 -13.37 -11.09 26.75
C GLU A 646 -12.99 -10.28 27.99
N ALA A 647 -13.74 -9.23 28.37
CA ALA A 647 -13.55 -8.52 29.65
C ALA A 647 -13.79 -9.39 30.90
N VAL A 648 -14.65 -10.41 30.82
CA VAL A 648 -14.87 -11.41 31.89
C VAL A 648 -13.88 -12.59 31.81
N ALA A 649 -13.37 -12.92 30.62
CA ALA A 649 -12.38 -13.97 30.37
C ALA A 649 -10.94 -13.50 30.62
N VAL A 650 -10.69 -12.19 30.56
CA VAL A 650 -9.65 -11.53 31.37
C VAL A 650 -10.10 -11.59 32.84
N LYS A 651 -10.10 -12.81 33.38
CA LYS A 651 -9.70 -12.99 34.77
C LYS A 651 -8.37 -12.24 34.92
N PRO A 652 -8.18 -11.44 35.97
CA PRO A 652 -6.87 -10.86 36.23
C PRO A 652 -5.84 -11.99 36.18
N ALA A 653 -4.75 -11.76 35.44
CA ALA A 653 -3.67 -12.73 35.36
C ALA A 653 -3.34 -13.17 36.79
N ARG A 654 -3.29 -14.49 37.05
CA ARG A 654 -2.82 -14.99 38.34
C ARG A 654 -1.50 -14.27 38.60
N PRO A 655 -1.35 -13.50 39.69
CA PRO A 655 -0.06 -12.91 40.00
C PRO A 655 0.94 -14.06 40.06
N ALA A 656 2.16 -13.80 39.57
CA ALA A 656 3.28 -14.67 39.89
C ALA A 656 3.25 -14.93 41.40
N ARG A 657 3.52 -16.18 41.81
CA ARG A 657 3.34 -16.64 43.19
C ARG A 657 4.35 -15.96 44.12
N THR A 658 4.09 -14.69 44.43
CA THR A 658 4.78 -13.92 45.46
C THR A 658 4.58 -14.68 46.77
N ALA A 659 5.65 -14.78 47.56
CA ALA A 659 5.57 -15.40 48.87
C ALA A 659 4.51 -14.63 49.68
N ALA A 660 3.55 -15.36 50.28
CA ALA A 660 2.56 -14.74 51.14
C ALA A 660 3.28 -14.02 52.28
N LEU A 661 3.17 -12.69 52.33
CA LEU A 661 3.72 -11.88 53.41
C LEU A 661 3.13 -12.37 54.73
N SER A 662 3.98 -12.58 55.74
CA SER A 662 3.46 -12.95 57.06
C SER A 662 2.66 -11.77 57.65
N PRO A 663 1.75 -12.00 58.61
CA PRO A 663 1.05 -10.90 59.28
C PRO A 663 1.99 -9.83 59.86
N ARG A 664 3.20 -10.22 60.32
CA ARG A 664 4.26 -9.30 60.76
C ARG A 664 4.90 -8.50 59.62
N ASP A 665 5.04 -9.09 58.44
CA ASP A 665 5.57 -8.35 57.28
C ASP A 665 4.54 -7.33 56.77
N ILE A 666 3.24 -7.67 56.81
CA ILE A 666 2.14 -6.75 56.51
C ILE A 666 2.10 -5.58 57.51
N GLU A 667 2.24 -5.87 58.81
CA GLU A 667 2.31 -4.86 59.87
C GLU A 667 3.51 -3.91 59.67
N ARG A 668 4.71 -4.45 59.47
CA ARG A 668 5.93 -3.66 59.18
C ARG A 668 5.80 -2.83 57.89
N LEU A 669 5.18 -3.38 56.84
CA LEU A 669 4.90 -2.63 55.61
C LEU A 669 3.91 -1.50 55.84
N TYR A 670 2.89 -1.72 56.68
CA TYR A 670 1.88 -0.72 57.00
C TYR A 670 2.52 0.45 57.77
N ASP A 671 3.34 0.15 58.78
CA ASP A 671 4.10 1.15 59.54
C ASP A 671 5.05 1.95 58.63
N SER A 672 5.76 1.28 57.71
CA SER A 672 6.62 1.99 56.74
C SER A 672 5.82 2.90 55.81
N GLY A 673 4.61 2.50 55.38
CA GLY A 673 3.70 3.34 54.60
C GLY A 673 3.21 4.58 55.37
N VAL A 674 2.94 4.43 56.68
CA VAL A 674 2.61 5.53 57.58
C VAL A 674 3.82 6.46 57.82
N GLU A 675 5.03 5.91 57.90
CA GLU A 675 6.26 6.68 58.03
C GLU A 675 6.59 7.49 56.76
N TYR A 676 6.48 6.89 55.57
CA TYR A 676 6.60 7.63 54.31
C TYR A 676 5.53 8.72 54.19
N TYR A 677 4.29 8.43 54.62
CA TYR A 677 3.22 9.41 54.63
C TYR A 677 3.51 10.59 55.57
N SER A 678 4.00 10.34 56.79
CA SER A 678 4.35 11.42 57.73
C SER A 678 5.56 12.26 57.29
N ARG A 679 6.41 11.71 56.43
CA ARG A 679 7.51 12.43 55.75
C ARG A 679 7.08 13.14 54.45
N GLY A 680 5.80 13.06 54.06
CA GLY A 680 5.29 13.65 52.82
C GLY A 680 5.70 12.90 51.54
N GLN A 681 6.31 11.72 51.66
CA GLN A 681 6.71 10.86 50.54
C GLN A 681 5.50 10.06 50.00
N LEU A 682 4.52 10.77 49.44
CA LEU A 682 3.22 10.20 49.06
C LEU A 682 3.35 9.04 48.04
N SER A 683 4.31 9.10 47.12
CA SER A 683 4.54 8.03 46.14
C SER A 683 5.03 6.73 46.78
N ASP A 684 5.93 6.82 47.76
CA ASP A 684 6.50 5.67 48.45
C ASP A 684 5.48 5.07 49.43
N ALA A 685 4.71 5.92 50.11
CA ALA A 685 3.57 5.52 50.92
C ALA A 685 2.51 4.76 50.10
N ALA A 686 2.16 5.27 48.91
CA ALA A 686 1.22 4.60 48.02
C ALA A 686 1.76 3.24 47.52
N ALA A 687 3.06 3.13 47.26
CA ALA A 687 3.69 1.86 46.89
C ALA A 687 3.61 0.82 48.02
N ALA A 688 3.94 1.20 49.27
CA ALA A 688 3.86 0.32 50.43
C ALA A 688 2.42 -0.20 50.68
N PHE A 689 1.41 0.67 50.60
CA PHE A 689 0.02 0.25 50.77
C PHE A 689 -0.51 -0.62 49.62
N ARG A 690 -0.05 -0.40 48.37
CA ARG A 690 -0.38 -1.30 47.25
C ARG A 690 0.22 -2.69 47.43
N GLN A 691 1.46 -2.79 47.91
CA GLN A 691 2.12 -4.08 48.16
C GLN A 691 1.38 -4.91 49.23
N ILE A 692 0.80 -4.26 50.24
CA ILE A 692 -0.09 -4.94 51.21
C ILE A 692 -1.35 -5.47 50.52
N LEU A 693 -1.98 -4.67 49.65
CA LEU A 693 -3.21 -5.06 48.94
C LEU A 693 -3.00 -6.11 47.84
N GLU A 694 -1.77 -6.28 47.35
CA GLU A 694 -1.39 -7.39 46.48
C GLU A 694 -1.30 -8.72 47.26
N ALA A 695 -0.92 -8.68 48.55
CA ALA A 695 -0.80 -9.86 49.41
C ALA A 695 -2.10 -10.19 50.18
N ASP A 696 -2.80 -9.17 50.70
CA ASP A 696 -4.12 -9.25 51.31
C ASP A 696 -5.06 -8.19 50.68
N PRO A 697 -5.79 -8.55 49.61
CA PRO A 697 -6.74 -7.66 48.93
C PRO A 697 -7.91 -7.19 49.82
N ASN A 698 -8.14 -7.85 50.96
CA ASN A 698 -9.22 -7.53 51.89
C ASN A 698 -8.76 -6.63 53.04
N ASN A 699 -7.48 -6.22 53.08
CA ASN A 699 -6.94 -5.35 54.13
C ASN A 699 -7.60 -3.96 54.12
N LEU A 700 -8.62 -3.77 54.96
CA LEU A 700 -9.39 -2.52 55.02
C LEU A 700 -8.53 -1.33 55.45
N SER A 701 -7.50 -1.55 56.27
CA SER A 701 -6.59 -0.50 56.75
C SER A 701 -5.74 0.04 55.60
N ALA A 702 -5.01 -0.83 54.88
CA ALA A 702 -4.20 -0.44 53.72
C ALA A 702 -5.05 0.19 52.60
N ARG A 703 -6.27 -0.33 52.38
CA ARG A 703 -7.20 0.22 51.38
C ARG A 703 -7.72 1.62 51.72
N ARG A 704 -7.92 1.93 53.02
CA ARG A 704 -8.27 3.27 53.50
C ARG A 704 -7.08 4.21 53.44
N ALA A 705 -5.90 3.74 53.84
CA ALA A 705 -4.67 4.52 53.81
C ALA A 705 -4.29 4.92 52.37
N LEU A 706 -4.27 3.97 51.43
CA LEU A 706 -3.98 4.23 50.02
C LEU A 706 -4.91 5.28 49.41
N ARG A 707 -6.22 5.18 49.64
CA ARG A 707 -7.19 6.20 49.16
C ARG A 707 -6.90 7.60 49.68
N ARG A 708 -6.44 7.73 50.93
CA ARG A 708 -6.08 9.01 51.53
C ARG A 708 -4.82 9.58 50.86
N VAL A 709 -3.80 8.74 50.67
CA VAL A 709 -2.55 9.13 49.98
C VAL A 709 -2.83 9.55 48.53
N GLU A 710 -3.63 8.79 47.78
CA GLU A 710 -3.98 9.10 46.39
C GLU A 710 -4.80 10.39 46.25
N ALA A 711 -5.74 10.66 47.17
CA ALA A 711 -6.48 11.92 47.19
C ALA A 711 -5.56 13.14 47.46
N GLU A 712 -4.56 12.96 48.31
CA GLU A 712 -3.59 14.01 48.66
C GLU A 712 -2.53 14.21 47.55
N GLN A 713 -2.16 13.15 46.83
CA GLN A 713 -1.38 13.28 45.59
C GLN A 713 -2.11 14.13 44.55
N ILE A 714 -3.41 13.93 44.34
CA ILE A 714 -4.21 14.73 43.40
C ILE A 714 -4.24 16.21 43.83
N GLN A 715 -4.51 16.50 45.11
CA GLN A 715 -4.52 17.89 45.61
C GLN A 715 -3.15 18.58 45.60
N SER A 716 -2.05 17.83 45.70
CA SER A 716 -0.69 18.37 45.58
C SER A 716 -0.22 18.56 44.13
N GLY A 717 -0.84 17.87 43.16
CA GLY A 717 -0.60 18.04 41.73
C GLY A 717 -1.15 19.35 41.17
N ASP A 718 -2.32 19.80 41.66
CA ASP A 718 -2.99 21.06 41.25
C ASP A 718 -2.30 22.34 41.77
N LYS A 719 -1.11 22.24 42.39
CA LYS A 719 -0.34 23.38 42.95
C LYS A 719 1.09 23.48 42.41
N ARG A 720 1.35 22.99 41.20
CA ARG A 720 2.66 23.09 40.52
C ARG A 720 2.55 23.76 39.15
#